data_AF-A0A1F6PL36-F1
#
_entry.id   AF-A0A1F6PL36-F1
#
_cell.length_a   1.000
_cell.length_b   1.000
_cell.length_c   1.000
_cell.angle_alpha   90.00
_cell.angle_beta   90.00
_cell.angle_gamma   90.00
#
_symmetry.space_group_name_H-M   'P 1'
#
loop_
_entity.id
_entity.type
_entity.pdbx_description
1 polymer ?
#
loop_
_entity_poly.entity_id
_entity_poly.type
_entity_poly.pdbx_seq_one_letter_code
_entity_poly.pdbx_strand_id
1 'polypeptide(L)'
;TPEKPESLGKEKPDRLKAVNKNEFLKKKDRLKELEDQKREKQAELKIQAKLLKKKREEQELAEKVTEVYFGSQLTVGELAEKLNFSVAEVIKELMMSGIMATVNQTIDIATAKLITEKLGLTVIEEEVKSEEAEEEVVEKEIVDETKLKERAPIVTIMGHVDHGKTTLLDSIRKSKQKIVTGEVGGITQSIGAYTATVNNKKIVFIDTPGHEAFTAMRARGAQATDIVILVVAADDGIMPQTIEAINHAKAAKVPIIIAVNKIDKPGADPDRVLQQLTEYELVPEKWGGSTITVEVSALQGLNLDELLEYILLVAEIEQLKADPTKPATGVVIESKLDKGEGAVATFLVLEGTLKVGDFVVAGTVGGKVRALINDLGERLHKVGPSTPVEILGLTDIPQSGDHFEVVKSDKKMKEIMTERKNNEKIDRFEAMGATQVKREMLLQTGQGETKDLNIIIKAGTNGAAEAVTSSLRQLESKQIFVKVVHLGIGDITEADVMLASASNAIIVGFGVKEDQNALRVSQEEGVLIRKYEIIYQLLEDIEKTMLGLLEPEYKEIEVGTAEVRQVFTVGKTSKIAGCYVLEGKIIRNKEAKVFRNDKEIFKGIINQLKRFKDDAKEVNAGYECGISFDKFNDIEEGDIIKVLTKEEIIRHSLV
;
A
#
# COMPACT_ATOMS: atom_id res chain seq x y z
N THR A 1 52.85 58.51 55.64
CA THR A 1 53.53 59.45 54.72
C THR A 1 53.78 58.72 53.42
N PRO A 2 53.61 59.35 52.24
CA PRO A 2 52.87 60.59 51.92
C PRO A 2 51.40 60.27 51.49
N GLU A 3 50.45 61.15 51.14
CA GLU A 3 50.19 62.60 51.39
C GLU A 3 48.65 62.91 51.30
N LYS A 4 48.20 64.18 51.32
CA LYS A 4 46.83 64.68 51.67
C LYS A 4 46.15 65.50 50.52
N PRO A 5 44.90 66.06 50.60
CA PRO A 5 43.92 66.27 51.71
C PRO A 5 42.42 65.87 51.34
N GLU A 6 41.26 66.25 51.95
CA GLU A 6 40.87 67.05 53.15
C GLU A 6 39.57 66.55 53.90
N SER A 7 38.53 67.37 54.17
CA SER A 7 37.42 67.11 55.15
C SER A 7 36.07 67.91 54.96
N LEU A 8 35.40 68.42 56.03
CA LEU A 8 33.96 68.87 56.21
C LEU A 8 32.93 67.72 56.44
N GLY A 9 31.65 67.84 56.90
CA GLY A 9 30.71 68.90 57.42
C GLY A 9 29.22 68.49 57.13
N LYS A 10 28.06 68.94 57.70
CA LYS A 10 27.47 69.68 58.87
C LYS A 10 25.90 69.46 58.82
N GLU A 11 24.94 69.72 59.75
CA GLU A 11 24.78 70.25 61.13
C GLU A 11 23.48 69.65 61.83
N LYS A 12 22.95 70.21 62.97
CA LYS A 12 21.81 69.73 63.85
C LYS A 12 21.19 70.92 64.68
N PRO A 13 20.25 70.87 65.70
CA PRO A 13 19.25 69.88 66.24
C PRO A 13 17.83 70.55 66.48
N ASP A 14 16.89 70.40 67.46
CA ASP A 14 16.50 69.43 68.55
C ASP A 14 14.94 69.36 68.86
N ARG A 15 14.41 69.65 70.09
CA ARG A 15 13.12 69.17 70.67
C ARG A 15 12.44 70.03 71.80
N LEU A 16 11.29 69.54 72.36
CA LEU A 16 10.75 69.58 73.77
C LEU A 16 9.40 70.31 74.14
N LYS A 17 8.87 70.13 75.38
CA LYS A 17 7.41 70.16 75.83
C LYS A 17 7.28 70.48 77.36
N ALA A 18 6.16 70.58 78.12
CA ALA A 18 4.65 70.49 78.00
C ALA A 18 3.94 71.07 79.29
N VAL A 19 2.59 71.20 79.35
CA VAL A 19 1.77 71.66 80.53
C VAL A 19 0.39 70.93 80.64
N ASN A 20 -0.26 71.00 81.82
CA ASN A 20 -1.73 70.90 82.11
C ASN A 20 -2.37 69.54 82.50
N LYS A 21 -3.26 69.55 83.52
CA LYS A 21 -3.90 68.35 84.12
C LYS A 21 -5.44 68.32 84.00
N ASN A 22 -6.13 69.46 83.89
CA ASN A 22 -7.56 69.48 83.54
C ASN A 22 -7.83 69.06 82.08
N GLU A 23 -6.78 69.00 81.25
CA GLU A 23 -6.83 68.34 79.96
C GLU A 23 -7.18 66.84 80.12
N PHE A 24 -6.69 66.19 81.19
CA PHE A 24 -6.58 64.72 81.27
C PHE A 24 -7.93 63.97 81.30
N LEU A 25 -9.00 64.57 81.84
CA LEU A 25 -10.34 63.96 81.83
C LEU A 25 -11.00 64.12 80.45
N LYS A 26 -11.04 65.33 79.89
CA LYS A 26 -11.49 65.56 78.49
C LYS A 26 -10.68 64.73 77.48
N LYS A 27 -9.40 64.48 77.78
CA LYS A 27 -8.49 63.62 77.01
C LYS A 27 -8.83 62.14 77.13
N LYS A 28 -9.41 61.68 78.25
CA LYS A 28 -9.86 60.28 78.41
C LYS A 28 -11.10 60.00 77.57
N ASP A 29 -12.07 60.91 77.54
CA ASP A 29 -13.28 60.73 76.73
C ASP A 29 -12.98 60.92 75.23
N ARG A 30 -12.16 61.92 74.86
CA ARG A 30 -11.58 62.00 73.51
C ARG A 30 -10.72 60.79 73.14
N LEU A 31 -10.05 60.13 74.09
CA LEU A 31 -9.30 58.90 73.81
C LEU A 31 -10.25 57.76 73.44
N LYS A 32 -11.42 57.64 74.09
CA LYS A 32 -12.46 56.69 73.66
C LYS A 32 -12.98 57.02 72.26
N GLU A 33 -13.39 58.26 72.00
CA GLU A 33 -13.83 58.67 70.66
C GLU A 33 -12.76 58.39 69.58
N LEU A 34 -11.49 58.64 69.88
CA LEU A 34 -10.36 58.36 68.98
C LEU A 34 -10.01 56.87 68.88
N GLU A 35 -10.34 56.03 69.87
CA GLU A 35 -10.16 54.59 69.81
C GLU A 35 -11.28 53.91 69.02
N ASP A 36 -12.53 54.35 69.19
CA ASP A 36 -13.67 53.85 68.42
C ASP A 36 -13.63 54.35 66.96
N GLN A 37 -13.28 55.62 66.70
CA GLN A 37 -12.98 56.10 65.33
C GLN A 37 -11.80 55.36 64.70
N LYS A 38 -10.79 54.94 65.47
CA LYS A 38 -9.71 54.08 64.96
C LYS A 38 -10.18 52.66 64.67
N ARG A 39 -11.12 52.12 65.45
CA ARG A 39 -11.74 50.81 65.19
C ARG A 39 -12.60 50.83 63.93
N GLU A 40 -13.40 51.88 63.73
CA GLU A 40 -14.13 52.11 62.48
C GLU A 40 -13.16 52.21 61.31
N LYS A 41 -12.13 53.09 61.38
CA LYS A 41 -11.13 53.18 60.29
C LYS A 41 -10.36 51.88 60.06
N GLN A 42 -10.09 51.08 61.08
CA GLN A 42 -9.48 49.75 60.91
C GLN A 42 -10.46 48.71 60.35
N ALA A 43 -11.77 48.85 60.59
CA ALA A 43 -12.80 48.03 59.96
C ALA A 43 -12.95 48.43 58.47
N GLU A 44 -13.07 49.72 58.17
CA GLU A 44 -13.06 50.27 56.81
C GLU A 44 -11.82 49.84 56.04
N LEU A 45 -10.61 50.00 56.61
CA LEU A 45 -9.37 49.56 55.96
C LEU A 45 -9.31 48.04 55.76
N LYS A 46 -9.89 47.23 56.67
CA LYS A 46 -10.01 45.77 56.46
C LYS A 46 -11.05 45.40 55.41
N ILE A 47 -12.13 46.16 55.30
CA ILE A 47 -13.17 46.00 54.27
C ILE A 47 -12.62 46.43 52.90
N GLN A 48 -11.93 47.56 52.81
CA GLN A 48 -11.20 48.00 51.62
C GLN A 48 -10.09 47.01 51.25
N ALA A 49 -9.31 46.50 52.20
CA ALA A 49 -8.30 45.47 51.92
C ALA A 49 -8.93 44.15 51.44
N LYS A 50 -10.09 43.74 51.98
CA LYS A 50 -10.85 42.59 51.46
C LYS A 50 -11.44 42.87 50.07
N LEU A 51 -11.95 44.07 49.80
CA LEU A 51 -12.48 44.46 48.49
C LEU A 51 -11.37 44.60 47.45
N LEU A 52 -10.19 45.08 47.84
CA LEU A 52 -9.00 45.12 46.99
C LEU A 52 -8.43 43.72 46.76
N LYS A 53 -8.41 42.85 47.78
CA LYS A 53 -8.00 41.44 47.59
C LYS A 53 -9.00 40.70 46.70
N LYS A 54 -10.31 40.87 46.90
CA LYS A 54 -11.35 40.25 46.07
C LYS A 54 -11.35 40.82 44.64
N LYS A 55 -11.19 42.13 44.45
CA LYS A 55 -10.99 42.73 43.12
C LYS A 55 -9.71 42.24 42.46
N ARG A 56 -8.65 42.03 43.23
CA ARG A 56 -7.38 41.51 42.71
C ARG A 56 -7.46 40.02 42.38
N GLU A 57 -8.22 39.22 43.14
CA GLU A 57 -8.56 37.83 42.80
C GLU A 57 -9.50 37.77 41.59
N GLU A 58 -10.44 38.71 41.45
CA GLU A 58 -11.31 38.86 40.27
C GLU A 58 -10.53 39.34 39.04
N GLN A 59 -9.50 40.17 39.21
CA GLN A 59 -8.58 40.60 38.15
C GLN A 59 -7.59 39.49 37.79
N GLU A 60 -6.97 38.80 38.76
CA GLU A 60 -6.06 37.66 38.51
C GLU A 60 -6.81 36.45 37.91
N LEU A 61 -8.15 36.37 38.07
CA LEU A 61 -9.01 35.41 37.36
C LEU A 61 -9.42 35.90 35.96
N ALA A 62 -9.61 37.22 35.76
CA ALA A 62 -9.93 37.81 34.45
C ALA A 62 -8.70 37.90 33.52
N GLU A 63 -7.52 38.19 34.06
CA GLU A 63 -6.22 38.16 33.37
C GLU A 63 -5.77 36.73 33.01
N LYS A 64 -6.55 35.70 33.38
CA LYS A 64 -6.34 34.30 33.01
C LYS A 64 -7.22 33.79 31.87
N VAL A 65 -7.96 34.67 31.20
CA VAL A 65 -8.56 34.39 29.89
C VAL A 65 -7.50 34.62 28.83
N THR A 66 -6.63 33.63 28.62
CA THR A 66 -5.73 33.60 27.47
C THR A 66 -6.53 33.15 26.25
N GLU A 67 -6.82 34.06 25.32
CA GLU A 67 -7.37 33.71 24.00
C GLU A 67 -6.27 33.00 23.20
N VAL A 68 -6.50 31.74 22.81
CA VAL A 68 -5.49 30.90 22.15
C VAL A 68 -5.89 30.58 20.72
N TYR A 69 -4.98 30.86 19.78
CA TYR A 69 -5.22 30.81 18.34
C TYR A 69 -4.54 29.59 17.68
N PHE A 70 -5.35 28.86 16.90
CA PHE A 70 -5.01 27.56 16.29
C PHE A 70 -5.07 27.60 14.75
N GLY A 71 -4.07 28.24 14.12
CA GLY A 71 -3.96 28.33 12.66
C GLY A 71 -3.36 27.09 11.95
N SER A 72 -2.98 26.04 12.69
CA SER A 72 -2.36 24.82 12.15
C SER A 72 -2.51 23.63 13.09
N GLN A 73 -2.16 22.42 12.62
CA GLN A 73 -1.77 21.34 13.54
C GLN A 73 -0.56 21.78 14.38
N LEU A 74 -0.41 21.19 15.56
CA LEU A 74 0.65 21.51 16.53
C LEU A 74 1.13 20.22 17.21
N THR A 75 2.36 20.18 17.69
CA THR A 75 2.83 19.13 18.62
C THR A 75 2.29 19.37 20.03
N VAL A 76 2.27 18.31 20.86
CA VAL A 76 1.91 18.42 22.29
C VAL A 76 2.83 19.38 23.04
N GLY A 77 4.11 19.47 22.67
CA GLY A 77 5.06 20.45 23.19
C GLY A 77 4.66 21.89 22.83
N GLU A 78 4.41 22.17 21.55
CA GLU A 78 3.98 23.50 21.09
C GLU A 78 2.61 23.91 21.65
N LEU A 79 1.69 22.95 21.87
CA LEU A 79 0.44 23.21 22.58
C LEU A 79 0.73 23.61 24.03
N ALA A 80 1.57 22.88 24.77
CA ALA A 80 1.91 23.21 26.15
C ALA A 80 2.55 24.60 26.27
N GLU A 81 3.46 24.96 25.36
CA GLU A 81 4.06 26.30 25.30
C GLU A 81 3.03 27.39 24.96
N LYS A 82 2.15 27.17 23.97
CA LYS A 82 1.06 28.11 23.61
C LYS A 82 0.04 28.32 24.74
N LEU A 83 -0.32 27.25 25.46
CA LEU A 83 -1.24 27.33 26.60
C LEU A 83 -0.55 27.85 27.88
N ASN A 84 0.79 27.91 27.90
CA ASN A 84 1.62 28.23 29.06
C ASN A 84 1.37 27.27 30.26
N PHE A 85 1.20 25.99 29.95
CA PHE A 85 1.11 24.86 30.91
C PHE A 85 2.35 23.98 30.81
N SER A 86 2.60 23.12 31.81
CA SER A 86 3.66 22.13 31.66
C SER A 86 3.26 21.02 30.69
N VAL A 87 4.22 20.53 29.91
CA VAL A 87 4.03 19.41 28.96
C VAL A 87 3.42 18.18 29.66
N ALA A 88 3.76 17.95 30.93
CA ALA A 88 3.22 16.86 31.73
C ALA A 88 1.72 17.01 32.06
N GLU A 89 1.21 18.24 32.21
CA GLU A 89 -0.22 18.50 32.44
C GLU A 89 -1.04 18.28 31.16
N VAL A 90 -0.53 18.73 30.00
CA VAL A 90 -1.18 18.53 28.70
C VAL A 90 -1.20 17.03 28.33
N ILE A 91 -0.08 16.31 28.50
CA ILE A 91 -0.03 14.85 28.29
C ILE A 91 -1.00 14.12 29.23
N LYS A 92 -1.11 14.54 30.49
CA LYS A 92 -2.04 13.94 31.45
C LYS A 92 -3.50 14.13 31.02
N GLU A 93 -3.89 15.31 30.54
CA GLU A 93 -5.27 15.56 30.11
C GLU A 93 -5.59 14.85 28.78
N LEU A 94 -4.62 14.70 27.89
CA LEU A 94 -4.71 13.82 26.71
C LEU A 94 -4.96 12.37 27.13
N MET A 95 -4.18 11.83 28.08
CA MET A 95 -4.40 10.48 28.62
C MET A 95 -5.76 10.33 29.31
N MET A 96 -6.22 11.33 30.07
CA MET A 96 -7.56 11.35 30.66
C MET A 96 -8.69 11.51 29.62
N SER A 97 -8.36 11.95 28.41
CA SER A 97 -9.24 11.97 27.23
C SER A 97 -9.17 10.69 26.39
N GLY A 98 -8.38 9.68 26.82
CA GLY A 98 -8.19 8.41 26.10
C GLY A 98 -7.10 8.45 25.02
N ILE A 99 -6.39 9.57 24.87
CA ILE A 99 -5.37 9.78 23.83
C ILE A 99 -3.99 9.64 24.46
N MET A 100 -3.28 8.55 24.15
CA MET A 100 -1.88 8.41 24.52
C MET A 100 -1.01 9.15 23.50
N ALA A 101 -0.37 10.23 23.95
CA ALA A 101 0.48 11.08 23.11
C ALA A 101 1.85 11.37 23.76
N THR A 102 2.86 11.60 22.92
CA THR A 102 4.21 12.00 23.34
C THR A 102 4.50 13.47 23.02
N VAL A 103 5.55 14.06 23.62
CA VAL A 103 5.87 15.49 23.51
C VAL A 103 5.94 16.00 22.06
N ASN A 104 6.54 15.21 21.17
CA ASN A 104 6.81 15.60 19.78
C ASN A 104 5.70 15.16 18.81
N GLN A 105 4.61 14.57 19.33
CA GLN A 105 3.51 14.06 18.52
C GLN A 105 2.58 15.21 18.12
N THR A 106 2.26 15.29 16.82
CA THR A 106 1.23 16.19 16.31
C THR A 106 -0.16 15.77 16.80
N ILE A 107 -0.99 16.77 17.06
CA ILE A 107 -2.40 16.63 17.40
C ILE A 107 -3.24 17.54 16.50
N ASP A 108 -4.43 17.05 16.15
CA ASP A 108 -5.38 17.78 15.33
C ASP A 108 -6.02 18.95 16.10
N ILE A 109 -6.61 19.89 15.37
CA ILE A 109 -7.19 21.11 15.94
C ILE A 109 -8.41 20.82 16.83
N ALA A 110 -9.18 19.74 16.57
CA ALA A 110 -10.33 19.38 17.40
C ALA A 110 -9.88 18.78 18.75
N THR A 111 -8.87 17.92 18.74
CA THR A 111 -8.21 17.44 19.97
C THR A 111 -7.57 18.60 20.74
N ALA A 112 -6.85 19.50 20.07
CA ALA A 112 -6.22 20.66 20.71
C ALA A 112 -7.27 21.59 21.37
N LYS A 113 -8.39 21.87 20.69
CA LYS A 113 -9.54 22.60 21.25
C LYS A 113 -10.11 21.89 22.49
N LEU A 114 -10.42 20.59 22.40
CA LEU A 114 -11.00 19.80 23.49
C LEU A 114 -10.12 19.78 24.75
N ILE A 115 -8.80 19.71 24.60
CA ILE A 115 -7.87 19.79 25.73
C ILE A 115 -7.79 21.22 26.29
N THR A 116 -7.81 22.24 25.44
CA THR A 116 -7.80 23.65 25.83
C THR A 116 -9.04 24.05 26.64
N GLU A 117 -10.22 23.60 26.21
CA GLU A 117 -11.48 23.78 26.94
C GLU A 117 -11.45 23.08 28.32
N LYS A 118 -10.94 21.84 28.38
CA LYS A 118 -10.80 21.09 29.65
C LYS A 118 -9.81 21.73 30.63
N LEU A 119 -8.76 22.39 30.12
CA LEU A 119 -7.83 23.20 30.93
C LEU A 119 -8.42 24.56 31.36
N GLY A 120 -9.67 24.86 30.97
CA GLY A 120 -10.44 26.02 31.42
C GLY A 120 -10.22 27.29 30.59
N LEU A 121 -9.63 27.18 29.40
CA LEU A 121 -9.39 28.29 28.48
C LEU A 121 -10.50 28.35 27.42
N THR A 122 -10.86 29.56 27.01
CA THR A 122 -11.86 29.79 25.95
C THR A 122 -11.13 30.00 24.62
N VAL A 123 -11.44 29.17 23.64
CA VAL A 123 -10.94 29.30 22.27
C VAL A 123 -11.84 30.25 21.51
N ILE A 124 -11.26 31.32 20.95
CA ILE A 124 -11.93 32.18 19.99
C ILE A 124 -11.35 31.84 18.61
N GLU A 125 -12.22 31.60 17.64
CA GLU A 125 -11.79 31.36 16.27
C GLU A 125 -11.39 32.69 15.64
N GLU A 126 -10.16 32.78 15.15
CA GLU A 126 -9.81 33.79 14.17
C GLU A 126 -10.43 33.33 12.85
N GLU A 127 -11.51 34.00 12.41
CA GLU A 127 -11.75 34.15 10.98
C GLU A 127 -10.55 34.92 10.43
N VAL A 128 -9.48 34.20 10.09
CA VAL A 128 -8.29 34.80 9.53
C VAL A 128 -8.73 35.43 8.21
N LYS A 129 -8.74 36.76 8.15
CA LYS A 129 -8.77 37.48 6.88
C LYS A 129 -7.40 37.41 6.26
N SER A 130 -7.06 36.18 5.91
CA SER A 130 -5.84 35.77 5.25
C SER A 130 -6.00 36.04 3.77
N GLU A 131 -5.53 37.22 3.34
CA GLU A 131 -5.29 37.52 1.92
C GLU A 131 -4.19 36.61 1.31
N GLU A 132 -3.62 35.69 2.11
CA GLU A 132 -2.68 34.63 1.76
C GLU A 132 -3.17 33.22 2.16
N ALA A 133 -4.44 33.05 2.54
CA ALA A 133 -5.07 31.73 2.43
C ALA A 133 -5.70 31.68 1.03
N GLU A 134 -5.06 30.95 0.14
CA GLU A 134 -5.75 30.40 -1.01
C GLU A 134 -6.88 29.52 -0.44
N GLU A 135 -8.12 30.01 -0.52
CA GLU A 135 -9.29 29.16 -0.34
C GLU A 135 -9.12 27.94 -1.25
N GLU A 136 -9.60 26.75 -0.85
CA GLU A 136 -9.97 25.72 -1.84
C GLU A 136 -11.27 26.12 -2.58
N VAL A 137 -11.37 27.40 -2.95
CA VAL A 137 -11.52 27.76 -4.36
C VAL A 137 -10.43 27.00 -5.14
N VAL A 138 -10.76 25.74 -5.42
CA VAL A 138 -10.70 25.26 -6.79
C VAL A 138 -11.23 26.42 -7.64
N GLU A 139 -10.31 27.14 -8.28
CA GLU A 139 -10.70 28.03 -9.36
C GLU A 139 -11.44 27.14 -10.34
N LYS A 140 -12.77 27.25 -10.33
CA LYS A 140 -13.57 27.00 -11.51
C LYS A 140 -13.16 28.10 -12.47
N GLU A 141 -11.96 27.95 -13.05
CA GLU A 141 -11.45 28.73 -14.18
C GLU A 141 -12.66 28.94 -15.06
N ILE A 142 -13.16 30.18 -15.15
CA ILE A 142 -14.48 30.43 -15.74
C ILE A 142 -14.40 29.95 -17.18
N VAL A 143 -14.96 28.76 -17.42
CA VAL A 143 -14.58 27.95 -18.59
C VAL A 143 -15.03 28.72 -19.80
N ASP A 144 -14.07 29.29 -20.50
CA ASP A 144 -14.36 30.16 -21.64
C ASP A 144 -14.84 29.26 -22.78
N GLU A 145 -16.16 29.11 -22.87
CA GLU A 145 -16.84 28.28 -23.86
C GLU A 145 -16.46 28.68 -25.29
N THR A 146 -15.93 29.89 -25.50
CA THR A 146 -15.42 30.36 -26.80
C THR A 146 -14.02 29.83 -27.15
N LYS A 147 -13.23 29.39 -26.15
CA LYS A 147 -11.92 28.75 -26.33
C LYS A 147 -11.99 27.23 -26.44
N LEU A 148 -13.02 26.61 -25.88
CA LEU A 148 -13.26 25.17 -25.98
C LEU A 148 -13.35 24.72 -27.44
N LYS A 149 -12.69 23.61 -27.77
CA LYS A 149 -12.73 22.98 -29.10
C LYS A 149 -12.98 21.48 -28.98
N GLU A 150 -13.67 20.93 -29.97
CA GLU A 150 -13.82 19.49 -30.17
C GLU A 150 -12.45 18.81 -30.11
N ARG A 151 -12.35 17.74 -29.31
CA ARG A 151 -11.13 16.92 -29.17
C ARG A 151 -11.41 15.47 -29.57
N ALA A 152 -10.35 14.71 -29.85
CA ALA A 152 -10.48 13.29 -30.14
C ALA A 152 -10.99 12.54 -28.89
N PRO A 153 -11.93 11.57 -29.03
CA PRO A 153 -12.21 10.63 -27.96
C PRO A 153 -10.95 9.81 -27.64
N ILE A 154 -10.71 9.63 -26.34
CA ILE A 154 -9.69 8.77 -25.77
C ILE A 154 -10.41 7.52 -25.26
N VAL A 155 -10.01 6.34 -25.72
CA VAL A 155 -10.81 5.12 -25.63
C VAL A 155 -9.99 3.96 -25.07
N THR A 156 -10.35 3.43 -23.91
CA THR A 156 -9.68 2.24 -23.35
C THR A 156 -10.34 0.96 -23.85
N ILE A 157 -9.55 -0.04 -24.22
CA ILE A 157 -10.04 -1.39 -24.50
C ILE A 157 -9.83 -2.31 -23.30
N MET A 158 -10.91 -2.94 -22.83
CA MET A 158 -10.95 -3.84 -21.68
C MET A 158 -11.63 -5.18 -22.01
N GLY A 159 -11.57 -6.12 -21.07
CA GLY A 159 -12.12 -7.48 -21.20
C GLY A 159 -11.10 -8.56 -20.80
N HIS A 160 -11.57 -9.80 -20.71
CA HIS A 160 -10.78 -10.98 -20.30
C HIS A 160 -9.54 -11.25 -21.20
N VAL A 161 -8.68 -12.15 -20.72
CA VAL A 161 -7.57 -12.73 -21.51
C VAL A 161 -8.15 -13.48 -22.73
N ASP A 162 -7.40 -13.58 -23.82
CA ASP A 162 -7.76 -14.28 -25.07
C ASP A 162 -9.09 -13.89 -25.76
N HIS A 163 -9.82 -12.92 -25.25
CA HIS A 163 -10.95 -12.26 -25.94
C HIS A 163 -10.53 -11.44 -27.17
N GLY A 164 -9.23 -11.37 -27.48
CA GLY A 164 -8.71 -10.76 -28.71
C GLY A 164 -8.63 -9.23 -28.68
N LYS A 165 -8.49 -8.60 -27.50
CA LYS A 165 -8.28 -7.14 -27.37
C LYS A 165 -7.15 -6.65 -28.28
N THR A 166 -5.94 -7.12 -28.02
CA THR A 166 -4.72 -6.80 -28.79
C THR A 166 -4.94 -7.04 -30.28
N THR A 167 -5.59 -8.16 -30.65
CA THR A 167 -5.92 -8.49 -32.05
C THR A 167 -6.85 -7.46 -32.70
N LEU A 168 -7.87 -6.97 -31.99
CA LEU A 168 -8.78 -5.93 -32.45
C LEU A 168 -8.03 -4.61 -32.66
N LEU A 169 -7.11 -4.28 -31.75
CA LEU A 169 -6.28 -3.08 -31.84
C LEU A 169 -5.36 -3.17 -33.07
N ASP A 170 -4.70 -4.31 -33.21
CA ASP A 170 -3.78 -4.60 -34.31
C ASP A 170 -4.49 -4.63 -35.67
N SER A 171 -5.76 -5.03 -35.74
CA SER A 171 -6.54 -4.99 -36.98
C SER A 171 -7.05 -3.59 -37.32
N ILE A 172 -7.51 -2.81 -36.33
CA ILE A 172 -7.79 -1.38 -36.51
C ILE A 172 -6.54 -0.65 -37.03
N ARG A 173 -5.37 -0.91 -36.43
CA ARG A 173 -4.07 -0.38 -36.86
C ARG A 173 -3.69 -0.86 -38.27
N LYS A 174 -3.65 -2.18 -38.54
CA LYS A 174 -3.27 -2.80 -39.84
C LYS A 174 -4.10 -2.30 -41.01
N SER A 175 -5.37 -1.96 -40.79
CA SER A 175 -6.25 -1.43 -41.84
C SER A 175 -5.73 -0.13 -42.47
N LYS A 176 -4.97 0.68 -41.71
CA LYS A 176 -4.63 2.07 -42.06
C LYS A 176 -3.14 2.41 -41.92
N GLN A 177 -2.36 1.71 -41.08
CA GLN A 177 -0.90 1.91 -40.92
C GLN A 177 -0.13 0.59 -40.66
N LYS A 178 1.18 0.58 -40.97
CA LYS A 178 2.02 -0.62 -41.00
C LYS A 178 2.76 -0.84 -39.68
N ILE A 179 2.43 -1.92 -38.97
CA ILE A 179 2.88 -2.19 -37.58
C ILE A 179 4.20 -2.98 -37.55
N VAL A 180 5.01 -2.75 -36.50
CA VAL A 180 6.12 -3.61 -36.10
C VAL A 180 5.59 -4.83 -35.33
N THR A 181 5.72 -6.03 -35.89
CA THR A 181 5.38 -7.30 -35.21
C THR A 181 6.39 -7.61 -34.11
N GLY A 182 5.97 -7.72 -32.84
CA GLY A 182 6.93 -8.02 -31.77
C GLY A 182 6.46 -8.06 -30.31
N GLU A 183 5.23 -8.45 -29.99
CA GLU A 183 4.89 -8.76 -28.58
C GLU A 183 5.35 -10.17 -28.19
N VAL A 184 6.08 -10.29 -27.08
CA VAL A 184 6.57 -11.57 -26.57
C VAL A 184 5.43 -12.31 -25.87
N GLY A 185 5.20 -13.57 -26.23
CA GLY A 185 4.10 -14.39 -25.70
C GLY A 185 2.71 -14.07 -26.27
N GLY A 186 2.56 -13.01 -27.07
CA GLY A 186 1.29 -12.67 -27.74
C GLY A 186 0.23 -12.03 -26.83
N ILE A 187 0.65 -11.39 -25.74
CA ILE A 187 -0.22 -10.70 -24.78
C ILE A 187 0.29 -9.29 -24.46
N THR A 188 -0.62 -8.31 -24.42
CA THR A 188 -0.34 -6.96 -23.90
C THR A 188 0.02 -7.03 -22.41
N GLN A 189 1.21 -6.53 -22.03
CA GLN A 189 1.70 -6.49 -20.64
C GLN A 189 2.08 -5.06 -20.14
N SER A 190 2.07 -4.06 -21.04
CA SER A 190 2.32 -2.64 -20.77
C SER A 190 1.18 -1.78 -21.32
N ILE A 191 0.99 -0.56 -20.83
CA ILE A 191 -0.08 0.33 -21.32
C ILE A 191 0.40 1.08 -22.57
N GLY A 192 0.01 0.59 -23.75
CA GLY A 192 0.25 1.27 -25.02
C GLY A 192 -0.84 2.31 -25.33
N ALA A 193 -0.47 3.46 -25.87
CA ALA A 193 -1.41 4.46 -26.39
C ALA A 193 -1.07 4.83 -27.85
N TYR A 194 -2.07 4.85 -28.73
CA TYR A 194 -1.87 5.06 -30.18
C TYR A 194 -3.07 5.78 -30.83
N THR A 195 -2.84 6.38 -32.00
CA THR A 195 -3.84 7.22 -32.69
C THR A 195 -4.36 6.58 -33.98
N ALA A 196 -5.67 6.33 -34.05
CA ALA A 196 -6.36 6.00 -35.30
C ALA A 196 -6.96 7.25 -35.95
N THR A 197 -7.15 7.22 -37.27
CA THR A 197 -7.86 8.26 -38.03
C THR A 197 -8.99 7.65 -38.85
N VAL A 198 -10.20 8.19 -38.73
CA VAL A 198 -11.44 7.69 -39.33
C VAL A 198 -12.26 8.89 -39.78
N ASN A 199 -12.68 8.94 -41.04
CA ASN A 199 -13.50 10.02 -41.61
C ASN A 199 -12.94 11.44 -41.28
N ASN A 200 -11.62 11.60 -41.36
CA ASN A 200 -10.81 12.75 -40.93
C ASN A 200 -10.87 13.16 -39.44
N LYS A 201 -11.68 12.50 -38.61
CA LYS A 201 -11.58 12.58 -37.14
C LYS A 201 -10.48 11.64 -36.62
N LYS A 202 -9.96 11.94 -35.44
CA LYS A 202 -8.99 11.10 -34.73
C LYS A 202 -9.67 10.38 -33.57
N ILE A 203 -9.19 9.19 -33.25
CA ILE A 203 -9.53 8.43 -32.04
C ILE A 203 -8.20 8.05 -31.40
N VAL A 204 -8.01 8.35 -30.11
CA VAL A 204 -6.88 7.83 -29.34
C VAL A 204 -7.34 6.56 -28.64
N PHE A 205 -6.55 5.50 -28.73
CA PHE A 205 -6.81 4.24 -28.04
C PHE A 205 -5.76 3.99 -26.97
N ILE A 206 -6.18 3.41 -25.86
CA ILE A 206 -5.33 2.90 -24.79
C ILE A 206 -5.55 1.38 -24.68
N ASP A 207 -4.50 0.60 -24.87
CA ASP A 207 -4.52 -0.85 -24.61
C ASP A 207 -4.26 -1.11 -23.12
N THR A 208 -5.05 -1.98 -22.49
CA THR A 208 -4.83 -2.38 -21.09
C THR A 208 -4.69 -3.89 -20.95
N PRO A 209 -3.65 -4.38 -20.24
CA PRO A 209 -3.46 -5.80 -19.98
C PRO A 209 -4.68 -6.49 -19.35
N GLY A 210 -5.04 -7.65 -19.88
CA GLY A 210 -6.27 -8.38 -19.52
C GLY A 210 -6.22 -9.25 -18.26
N HIS A 211 -5.03 -9.43 -17.68
CA HIS A 211 -4.82 -10.32 -16.53
C HIS A 211 -5.03 -9.58 -15.20
N GLU A 212 -5.62 -10.26 -14.22
CA GLU A 212 -5.85 -9.80 -12.84
C GLU A 212 -4.67 -9.06 -12.19
N ALA A 213 -3.43 -9.49 -12.43
CA ALA A 213 -2.21 -8.81 -11.98
C ALA A 213 -2.17 -7.29 -12.28
N PHE A 214 -2.89 -6.86 -13.33
CA PHE A 214 -2.91 -5.50 -13.86
C PHE A 214 -4.20 -4.72 -13.53
N THR A 215 -4.96 -5.10 -12.50
CA THR A 215 -6.16 -4.36 -12.04
C THR A 215 -5.93 -2.85 -11.88
N ALA A 216 -4.77 -2.44 -11.33
CA ALA A 216 -4.41 -1.03 -11.20
C ALA A 216 -4.18 -0.32 -12.55
N MET A 217 -3.76 -1.04 -13.59
CA MET A 217 -3.69 -0.49 -14.96
C MET A 217 -5.10 -0.29 -15.54
N ARG A 218 -6.02 -1.23 -15.35
CA ARG A 218 -7.42 -1.09 -15.80
C ARG A 218 -8.12 0.09 -15.11
N ALA A 219 -7.97 0.23 -13.79
CA ALA A 219 -8.54 1.35 -13.05
C ALA A 219 -8.03 2.72 -13.56
N ARG A 220 -6.72 2.87 -13.79
CA ARG A 220 -6.13 4.07 -14.40
C ARG A 220 -6.62 4.30 -15.84
N GLY A 221 -6.72 3.25 -16.65
CA GLY A 221 -7.25 3.32 -18.01
C GLY A 221 -8.68 3.86 -18.06
N ALA A 222 -9.59 3.32 -17.23
CA ALA A 222 -10.95 3.83 -17.11
C ALA A 222 -10.98 5.33 -16.73
N GLN A 223 -10.22 5.74 -15.71
CA GLN A 223 -10.18 7.14 -15.27
C GLN A 223 -9.57 8.10 -16.29
N ALA A 224 -8.71 7.61 -17.19
CA ALA A 224 -8.02 8.40 -18.21
C ALA A 224 -8.79 8.51 -19.55
N THR A 225 -10.00 7.97 -19.66
CA THR A 225 -10.71 7.84 -20.96
C THR A 225 -12.16 8.29 -20.97
N ASP A 226 -12.61 8.69 -22.16
CA ASP A 226 -13.94 9.22 -22.44
C ASP A 226 -14.94 8.12 -22.79
N ILE A 227 -14.44 6.96 -23.24
CA ILE A 227 -15.24 5.78 -23.65
C ILE A 227 -14.45 4.51 -23.29
N VAL A 228 -15.14 3.47 -22.81
CA VAL A 228 -14.56 2.12 -22.64
C VAL A 228 -15.17 1.16 -23.66
N ILE A 229 -14.33 0.44 -24.40
CA ILE A 229 -14.74 -0.71 -25.21
C ILE A 229 -14.53 -1.98 -24.39
N LEU A 230 -15.62 -2.71 -24.12
CA LEU A 230 -15.55 -4.02 -23.49
C LEU A 230 -15.57 -5.12 -24.55
N VAL A 231 -14.46 -5.83 -24.72
CA VAL A 231 -14.34 -6.94 -25.67
C VAL A 231 -14.76 -8.24 -25.00
N VAL A 232 -15.89 -8.79 -25.45
CA VAL A 232 -16.45 -10.05 -24.95
C VAL A 232 -16.44 -11.06 -26.10
N ALA A 233 -15.88 -12.25 -25.90
CA ALA A 233 -15.82 -13.24 -26.96
C ALA A 233 -17.12 -14.05 -27.04
N ALA A 234 -17.62 -14.26 -28.26
CA ALA A 234 -18.88 -14.94 -28.52
C ALA A 234 -18.85 -16.46 -28.24
N ASP A 235 -17.67 -17.07 -28.17
CA ASP A 235 -17.48 -18.48 -27.75
C ASP A 235 -17.42 -18.62 -26.21
N ASP A 236 -16.73 -17.71 -25.54
CA ASP A 236 -16.49 -17.77 -24.09
C ASP A 236 -17.67 -17.22 -23.26
N GLY A 237 -18.12 -16.00 -23.57
CA GLY A 237 -19.10 -15.24 -22.79
C GLY A 237 -18.49 -14.29 -21.74
N ILE A 238 -19.29 -13.88 -20.76
CA ILE A 238 -18.81 -13.02 -19.66
C ILE A 238 -17.98 -13.85 -18.66
N MET A 239 -16.73 -13.42 -18.44
CA MET A 239 -15.75 -14.00 -17.52
C MET A 239 -15.45 -13.03 -16.35
N PRO A 240 -14.85 -13.47 -15.22
CA PRO A 240 -14.68 -12.63 -14.02
C PRO A 240 -13.99 -11.28 -14.25
N GLN A 241 -12.97 -11.24 -15.10
CA GLN A 241 -12.20 -10.03 -15.43
C GLN A 241 -12.97 -9.10 -16.40
N THR A 242 -13.99 -9.63 -17.09
CA THR A 242 -15.00 -8.83 -17.81
C THR A 242 -15.94 -8.14 -16.82
N ILE A 243 -16.36 -8.82 -15.74
CA ILE A 243 -17.16 -8.22 -14.64
C ILE A 243 -16.34 -7.13 -13.92
N GLU A 244 -15.06 -7.39 -13.65
CA GLU A 244 -14.13 -6.41 -13.08
C GLU A 244 -14.03 -5.14 -13.96
N ALA A 245 -13.87 -5.31 -15.28
CA ALA A 245 -13.83 -4.19 -16.22
C ALA A 245 -15.15 -3.39 -16.27
N ILE A 246 -16.31 -4.05 -16.22
CA ILE A 246 -17.62 -3.39 -16.10
C ILE A 246 -17.67 -2.54 -14.83
N ASN A 247 -17.20 -3.07 -13.70
CA ASN A 247 -17.19 -2.37 -12.42
C ASN A 247 -16.26 -1.14 -12.44
N HIS A 248 -15.07 -1.23 -13.03
CA HIS A 248 -14.18 -0.06 -13.19
C HIS A 248 -14.80 1.03 -14.06
N ALA A 249 -15.37 0.66 -15.21
CA ALA A 249 -16.00 1.62 -16.13
C ALA A 249 -17.23 2.30 -15.50
N LYS A 250 -18.08 1.53 -14.79
CA LYS A 250 -19.21 2.09 -14.02
C LYS A 250 -18.74 3.01 -12.88
N ALA A 251 -17.68 2.64 -12.15
CA ALA A 251 -17.14 3.47 -11.07
C ALA A 251 -16.55 4.79 -11.59
N ALA A 252 -15.88 4.76 -12.76
CA ALA A 252 -15.39 5.95 -13.46
C ALA A 252 -16.53 6.75 -14.15
N LYS A 253 -17.74 6.19 -14.26
CA LYS A 253 -18.92 6.75 -14.96
C LYS A 253 -18.71 6.97 -16.46
N VAL A 254 -17.87 6.15 -17.07
CA VAL A 254 -17.50 6.26 -18.50
C VAL A 254 -18.48 5.45 -19.37
N PRO A 255 -19.00 5.99 -20.48
CA PRO A 255 -19.80 5.25 -21.46
C PRO A 255 -19.14 3.94 -21.93
N ILE A 256 -19.92 2.86 -21.99
CA ILE A 256 -19.45 1.53 -22.35
C ILE A 256 -20.02 1.13 -23.72
N ILE A 257 -19.14 0.79 -24.65
CA ILE A 257 -19.47 0.13 -25.93
C ILE A 257 -19.04 -1.33 -25.83
N ILE A 258 -19.89 -2.26 -26.24
CA ILE A 258 -19.57 -3.70 -26.27
C ILE A 258 -19.11 -4.10 -27.66
N ALA A 259 -17.93 -4.73 -27.75
CA ALA A 259 -17.45 -5.41 -28.94
C ALA A 259 -17.55 -6.92 -28.74
N VAL A 260 -18.58 -7.54 -29.32
CA VAL A 260 -18.80 -9.00 -29.27
C VAL A 260 -17.91 -9.64 -30.35
N ASN A 261 -16.77 -10.19 -29.93
CA ASN A 261 -15.67 -10.60 -30.81
C ASN A 261 -15.69 -12.11 -31.13
N LYS A 262 -14.87 -12.53 -32.11
CA LYS A 262 -14.73 -13.90 -32.61
C LYS A 262 -15.97 -14.49 -33.30
N ILE A 263 -16.86 -13.66 -33.86
CA ILE A 263 -18.08 -14.11 -34.58
C ILE A 263 -17.80 -15.03 -35.78
N ASP A 264 -16.56 -15.10 -36.24
CA ASP A 264 -16.08 -16.01 -37.27
C ASP A 264 -15.94 -17.48 -36.82
N LYS A 265 -16.01 -17.76 -35.51
CA LYS A 265 -15.93 -19.13 -34.99
C LYS A 265 -17.25 -19.90 -35.15
N PRO A 266 -17.24 -21.20 -35.50
CA PRO A 266 -18.45 -22.01 -35.65
C PRO A 266 -19.17 -22.34 -34.32
N GLY A 267 -18.62 -21.91 -33.17
CA GLY A 267 -19.23 -22.00 -31.85
C GLY A 267 -19.50 -20.63 -31.22
N ALA A 268 -19.52 -19.55 -32.01
CA ALA A 268 -19.88 -18.22 -31.55
C ALA A 268 -21.39 -18.11 -31.33
N ASP A 269 -21.79 -17.58 -30.17
CA ASP A 269 -23.18 -17.31 -29.79
C ASP A 269 -23.31 -15.87 -29.25
N PRO A 270 -23.48 -14.87 -30.15
CA PRO A 270 -23.64 -13.47 -29.75
C PRO A 270 -24.88 -13.23 -28.88
N ASP A 271 -25.99 -13.91 -29.16
CA ASP A 271 -27.26 -13.73 -28.43
C ASP A 271 -27.12 -14.13 -26.96
N ARG A 272 -26.39 -15.21 -26.66
CA ARG A 272 -26.01 -15.58 -25.29
C ARG A 272 -25.21 -14.48 -24.58
N VAL A 273 -24.28 -13.81 -25.28
CA VAL A 273 -23.52 -12.68 -24.70
C VAL A 273 -24.44 -11.49 -24.42
N LEU A 274 -25.32 -11.14 -25.36
CA LEU A 274 -26.32 -10.08 -25.19
C LEU A 274 -27.26 -10.37 -24.00
N GLN A 275 -27.66 -11.63 -23.80
CA GLN A 275 -28.44 -12.03 -22.63
C GLN A 275 -27.65 -11.84 -21.33
N GLN A 276 -26.41 -12.35 -21.25
CA GLN A 276 -25.58 -12.25 -20.04
C GLN A 276 -25.31 -10.79 -19.62
N LEU A 277 -25.17 -9.86 -20.57
CA LEU A 277 -24.94 -8.44 -20.27
C LEU A 277 -26.07 -7.79 -19.48
N THR A 278 -27.32 -8.26 -19.66
CA THR A 278 -28.48 -7.72 -18.91
C THR A 278 -28.41 -8.00 -17.41
N GLU A 279 -27.74 -9.08 -16.97
CA GLU A 279 -27.49 -9.39 -15.55
C GLU A 279 -26.61 -8.33 -14.88
N TYR A 280 -25.79 -7.62 -15.67
CA TYR A 280 -24.90 -6.54 -15.24
C TYR A 280 -25.47 -5.15 -15.58
N GLU A 281 -26.79 -5.03 -15.76
CA GLU A 281 -27.53 -3.80 -16.10
C GLU A 281 -27.19 -3.20 -17.49
N LEU A 282 -26.40 -3.91 -18.32
CA LEU A 282 -25.97 -3.47 -19.64
C LEU A 282 -26.96 -3.97 -20.71
N VAL A 283 -28.11 -3.29 -20.80
CA VAL A 283 -29.17 -3.67 -21.76
C VAL A 283 -28.82 -3.17 -23.17
N PRO A 284 -28.77 -4.06 -24.19
CA PRO A 284 -28.46 -3.70 -25.58
C PRO A 284 -29.48 -2.75 -26.22
N GLU A 285 -29.02 -1.85 -27.09
CA GLU A 285 -29.86 -0.98 -27.92
C GLU A 285 -30.88 -1.79 -28.76
N LYS A 286 -30.47 -2.95 -29.28
CA LYS A 286 -31.33 -3.90 -30.02
C LYS A 286 -32.59 -4.33 -29.25
N TRP A 287 -32.57 -4.24 -27.91
CA TRP A 287 -33.70 -4.59 -27.02
C TRP A 287 -34.34 -3.35 -26.35
N GLY A 288 -34.03 -2.14 -26.83
CA GLY A 288 -34.53 -0.88 -26.27
C GLY A 288 -33.75 -0.36 -25.06
N GLY A 289 -32.54 -0.89 -24.82
CA GLY A 289 -31.60 -0.38 -23.81
C GLY A 289 -30.73 0.76 -24.33
N SER A 290 -29.76 1.17 -23.53
CA SER A 290 -28.81 2.25 -23.82
C SER A 290 -27.39 1.78 -24.16
N THR A 291 -27.11 0.47 -24.06
CA THR A 291 -25.76 -0.06 -24.32
C THR A 291 -25.59 -0.36 -25.81
N ILE A 292 -24.62 0.29 -26.45
CA ILE A 292 -24.26 0.01 -27.85
C ILE A 292 -23.50 -1.32 -27.90
N THR A 293 -23.93 -2.22 -28.79
CA THR A 293 -23.37 -3.57 -28.93
C THR A 293 -23.08 -3.88 -30.39
N VAL A 294 -21.79 -4.00 -30.74
CA VAL A 294 -21.32 -4.29 -32.10
C VAL A 294 -20.73 -5.69 -32.17
N GLU A 295 -21.20 -6.49 -33.13
CA GLU A 295 -20.69 -7.83 -33.41
C GLU A 295 -19.52 -7.74 -34.39
N VAL A 296 -18.32 -8.19 -34.01
CA VAL A 296 -17.09 -7.99 -34.77
C VAL A 296 -16.26 -9.27 -34.93
N SER A 297 -15.48 -9.36 -35.99
CA SER A 297 -14.35 -10.30 -36.06
C SER A 297 -13.04 -9.52 -36.17
N ALA A 298 -12.30 -9.47 -35.07
CA ALA A 298 -10.95 -8.90 -35.06
C ALA A 298 -9.99 -9.59 -36.04
N LEU A 299 -10.17 -10.90 -36.28
CA LEU A 299 -9.29 -11.68 -37.16
C LEU A 299 -9.61 -11.47 -38.65
N GLN A 300 -10.89 -11.38 -39.01
CA GLN A 300 -11.32 -11.18 -40.40
C GLN A 300 -11.51 -9.70 -40.80
N GLY A 301 -11.53 -8.79 -39.82
CA GLY A 301 -11.79 -7.36 -40.04
C GLY A 301 -13.27 -6.99 -40.15
N LEU A 302 -14.19 -7.91 -39.83
CA LEU A 302 -15.63 -7.67 -39.97
C LEU A 302 -16.13 -6.66 -38.93
N ASN A 303 -16.95 -5.72 -39.42
CA ASN A 303 -17.65 -4.68 -38.66
C ASN A 303 -16.74 -3.75 -37.82
N LEU A 304 -15.44 -3.69 -38.12
CA LEU A 304 -14.52 -2.77 -37.43
C LEU A 304 -14.79 -1.31 -37.78
N ASP A 305 -15.18 -0.98 -39.02
CA ASP A 305 -15.55 0.40 -39.36
C ASP A 305 -16.87 0.83 -38.70
N GLU A 306 -17.84 -0.08 -38.53
CA GLU A 306 -19.09 0.16 -37.76
C GLU A 306 -18.78 0.47 -36.28
N LEU A 307 -17.91 -0.32 -35.65
CA LEU A 307 -17.43 -0.04 -34.29
C LEU A 307 -16.74 1.34 -34.19
N LEU A 308 -15.97 1.73 -35.21
CA LEU A 308 -15.30 3.03 -35.25
C LEU A 308 -16.28 4.20 -35.46
N GLU A 309 -17.36 4.02 -36.21
CA GLU A 309 -18.42 5.02 -36.37
C GLU A 309 -19.25 5.18 -35.09
N TYR A 310 -19.58 4.09 -34.39
CA TYR A 310 -20.24 4.16 -33.08
C TYR A 310 -19.41 4.89 -32.01
N ILE A 311 -18.07 4.73 -32.00
CA ILE A 311 -17.17 5.49 -31.11
C ILE A 311 -17.27 7.00 -31.39
N LEU A 312 -17.30 7.40 -32.66
CA LEU A 312 -17.44 8.82 -33.04
C LEU A 312 -18.83 9.36 -32.68
N LEU A 313 -19.89 8.57 -32.84
CA LEU A 313 -21.25 8.95 -32.45
C LEU A 313 -21.37 9.21 -30.94
N VAL A 314 -20.81 8.34 -30.10
CA VAL A 314 -20.78 8.56 -28.63
C VAL A 314 -19.97 9.82 -28.29
N ALA A 315 -18.81 10.03 -28.94
CA ALA A 315 -17.98 11.22 -28.72
C ALA A 315 -18.71 12.54 -29.09
N GLU A 316 -19.59 12.52 -30.09
CA GLU A 316 -20.44 13.66 -30.46
C GLU A 316 -21.58 13.89 -29.46
N ILE A 317 -22.17 12.81 -28.90
CA ILE A 317 -23.21 12.89 -27.86
C ILE A 317 -22.65 13.46 -26.55
N GLU A 318 -21.47 12.99 -26.11
CA GLU A 318 -20.74 13.51 -24.94
C GLU A 318 -20.12 14.90 -25.16
N GLN A 319 -20.15 15.41 -26.40
CA GLN A 319 -19.62 16.72 -26.81
C GLN A 319 -18.19 17.01 -26.36
N LEU A 320 -17.28 16.03 -26.52
CA LEU A 320 -15.93 16.07 -25.95
C LEU A 320 -15.13 17.32 -26.39
N LYS A 321 -14.77 18.16 -25.41
CA LYS A 321 -14.05 19.43 -25.60
C LYS A 321 -12.81 19.53 -24.72
N ALA A 322 -11.88 20.40 -25.10
CA ALA A 322 -10.83 20.96 -24.23
C ALA A 322 -10.42 22.36 -24.72
N ASP A 323 -9.78 23.15 -23.85
CA ASP A 323 -9.10 24.39 -24.24
C ASP A 323 -7.62 24.09 -24.58
N PRO A 324 -7.19 24.20 -25.86
CA PRO A 324 -5.81 23.96 -26.26
C PRO A 324 -4.86 25.16 -25.99
N THR A 325 -5.36 26.26 -25.43
CA THR A 325 -4.59 27.49 -25.16
C THR A 325 -3.94 27.53 -23.78
N LYS A 326 -4.48 26.75 -22.82
CA LYS A 326 -3.91 26.54 -21.48
C LYS A 326 -2.51 25.88 -21.53
N PRO A 327 -1.71 25.97 -20.44
CA PRO A 327 -0.61 25.04 -20.21
C PRO A 327 -1.14 23.60 -20.22
N ALA A 328 -0.38 22.62 -20.73
CA ALA A 328 -0.85 21.24 -20.73
C ALA A 328 -1.01 20.65 -19.32
N THR A 329 -2.08 19.89 -19.14
CA THR A 329 -2.31 18.99 -18.01
C THR A 329 -2.71 17.62 -18.52
N GLY A 330 -2.54 16.59 -17.70
CA GLY A 330 -2.94 15.24 -18.06
C GLY A 330 -2.40 14.18 -17.11
N VAL A 331 -2.24 12.96 -17.62
CA VAL A 331 -1.85 11.78 -16.85
C VAL A 331 -0.65 11.05 -17.46
N VAL A 332 0.23 10.52 -16.60
CA VAL A 332 1.32 9.61 -16.98
C VAL A 332 0.74 8.22 -17.24
N ILE A 333 0.87 7.72 -18.47
CA ILE A 333 0.37 6.41 -18.86
C ILE A 333 1.33 5.30 -18.44
N GLU A 334 2.61 5.45 -18.77
CA GLU A 334 3.67 4.52 -18.38
C GLU A 334 5.01 5.26 -18.31
N SER A 335 5.95 4.75 -17.50
CA SER A 335 7.31 5.30 -17.38
C SER A 335 8.36 4.19 -17.35
N LYS A 336 9.54 4.48 -17.91
CA LYS A 336 10.64 3.54 -18.16
C LYS A 336 12.00 4.23 -18.01
N LEU A 337 13.06 3.45 -17.84
CA LEU A 337 14.45 3.95 -17.83
C LEU A 337 15.19 3.48 -19.08
N ASP A 338 15.58 4.41 -19.96
CA ASP A 338 16.38 4.12 -21.14
C ASP A 338 17.88 4.42 -20.90
N LYS A 339 18.75 3.53 -21.42
CA LYS A 339 20.20 3.59 -21.23
C LYS A 339 20.89 4.73 -21.98
N GLY A 340 20.26 5.34 -22.98
CA GLY A 340 20.77 6.48 -23.74
C GLY A 340 20.02 7.79 -23.45
N GLU A 341 18.70 7.74 -23.36
CA GLU A 341 17.86 8.93 -23.22
C GLU A 341 17.52 9.29 -21.76
N GLY A 342 17.66 8.36 -20.80
CA GLY A 342 17.50 8.57 -19.36
C GLY A 342 16.10 8.21 -18.86
N ALA A 343 15.53 9.02 -17.95
CA ALA A 343 14.14 8.85 -17.53
C ALA A 343 13.19 9.26 -18.67
N VAL A 344 12.30 8.34 -19.05
CA VAL A 344 11.35 8.47 -20.16
C VAL A 344 9.94 8.14 -19.68
N ALA A 345 8.94 8.87 -20.14
CA ALA A 345 7.55 8.60 -19.79
C ALA A 345 6.58 8.94 -20.92
N THR A 346 5.54 8.12 -21.06
CA THR A 346 4.44 8.30 -22.00
C THR A 346 3.34 9.08 -21.32
N PHE A 347 3.08 10.29 -21.81
CA PHE A 347 2.11 11.24 -21.26
C PHE A 347 0.88 11.30 -22.16
N LEU A 348 -0.31 11.37 -21.56
CA LEU A 348 -1.57 11.64 -22.25
C LEU A 348 -2.02 13.06 -21.90
N VAL A 349 -1.97 13.97 -22.87
CA VAL A 349 -2.43 15.36 -22.70
C VAL A 349 -3.96 15.40 -22.70
N LEU A 350 -4.58 15.91 -21.63
CA LEU A 350 -6.04 16.02 -21.48
C LEU A 350 -6.53 17.44 -21.79
N GLU A 351 -5.86 18.47 -21.27
CA GLU A 351 -6.10 19.88 -21.64
C GLU A 351 -4.81 20.58 -22.10
N GLY A 352 -4.97 21.77 -22.70
CA GLY A 352 -3.87 22.68 -23.00
C GLY A 352 -2.95 22.27 -24.14
N THR A 353 -1.71 22.75 -24.08
CA THR A 353 -0.64 22.44 -25.05
C THR A 353 0.66 22.15 -24.32
N LEU A 354 1.36 21.08 -24.71
CA LEU A 354 2.73 20.76 -24.31
C LEU A 354 3.72 21.11 -25.45
N LYS A 355 4.88 21.67 -25.14
CA LYS A 355 5.93 22.03 -26.12
C LYS A 355 7.31 21.55 -25.68
N VAL A 356 8.19 21.38 -26.66
CA VAL A 356 9.63 21.22 -26.39
C VAL A 356 10.16 22.50 -25.73
N GLY A 357 10.81 22.34 -24.58
CA GLY A 357 11.35 23.43 -23.76
C GLY A 357 10.48 23.86 -22.58
N ASP A 358 9.25 23.35 -22.45
CA ASP A 358 8.40 23.60 -21.27
C ASP A 358 8.97 22.91 -20.02
N PHE A 359 8.63 23.44 -18.83
CA PHE A 359 8.89 22.80 -17.54
C PHE A 359 7.64 22.03 -17.10
N VAL A 360 7.82 20.83 -16.57
CA VAL A 360 6.73 19.91 -16.23
C VAL A 360 6.96 19.35 -14.84
N VAL A 361 5.89 19.23 -14.06
CA VAL A 361 5.84 18.43 -12.83
C VAL A 361 4.87 17.26 -13.07
N ALA A 362 5.23 16.07 -12.61
CA ALA A 362 4.39 14.87 -12.62
C ALA A 362 4.57 14.15 -11.29
N GLY A 363 3.52 14.08 -10.49
CA GLY A 363 3.61 13.64 -9.09
C GLY A 363 4.66 14.44 -8.30
N THR A 364 5.68 13.75 -7.77
CA THR A 364 6.85 14.34 -7.07
C THR A 364 8.08 14.55 -7.97
N VAL A 365 7.98 14.19 -9.25
CA VAL A 365 9.03 14.29 -10.26
C VAL A 365 8.80 15.53 -11.12
N GLY A 366 9.87 16.04 -11.75
CA GLY A 366 9.73 17.11 -12.73
C GLY A 366 10.93 17.20 -13.65
N GLY A 367 10.91 18.14 -14.58
CA GLY A 367 12.02 18.37 -15.48
C GLY A 367 11.68 19.33 -16.62
N LYS A 368 12.58 19.39 -17.60
CA LYS A 368 12.42 20.24 -18.78
C LYS A 368 12.34 19.38 -20.02
N VAL A 369 11.27 19.53 -20.79
CA VAL A 369 11.02 18.76 -22.02
C VAL A 369 12.14 19.00 -23.03
N ARG A 370 13.00 18.00 -23.25
CA ARG A 370 14.07 18.03 -24.27
C ARG A 370 13.57 17.58 -25.64
N ALA A 371 12.62 16.66 -25.68
CA ALA A 371 11.94 16.20 -26.88
C ALA A 371 10.52 15.71 -26.55
N LEU A 372 9.69 15.71 -27.58
CA LEU A 372 8.37 15.08 -27.64
C LEU A 372 8.41 14.10 -28.81
N ILE A 373 7.97 12.86 -28.60
CA ILE A 373 7.99 11.79 -29.61
C ILE A 373 6.58 11.17 -29.69
N ASN A 374 6.04 10.97 -30.89
CA ASN A 374 4.72 10.34 -31.07
C ASN A 374 4.80 8.80 -31.10
N ASP A 375 3.64 8.16 -31.18
CA ASP A 375 3.41 6.72 -31.34
C ASP A 375 4.02 6.11 -32.62
N LEU A 376 4.50 6.95 -33.55
CA LEU A 376 5.23 6.55 -34.77
C LEU A 376 6.75 6.75 -34.67
N GLY A 377 7.27 7.23 -33.53
CA GLY A 377 8.68 7.54 -33.33
C GLY A 377 9.14 8.88 -33.92
N GLU A 378 8.23 9.71 -34.42
CA GLU A 378 8.52 11.02 -35.01
C GLU A 378 8.66 12.09 -33.92
N ARG A 379 9.65 12.98 -34.06
CA ARG A 379 9.88 14.07 -33.11
C ARG A 379 8.96 15.26 -33.39
N LEU A 380 8.19 15.67 -32.39
CA LEU A 380 7.26 16.80 -32.43
C LEU A 380 7.81 18.01 -31.67
N HIS A 381 7.35 19.21 -32.05
CA HIS A 381 7.66 20.46 -31.34
C HIS A 381 6.54 20.91 -30.38
N LYS A 382 5.30 20.50 -30.66
CA LYS A 382 4.07 20.89 -29.96
C LYS A 382 3.09 19.72 -29.99
N VAL A 383 2.45 19.42 -28.87
CA VAL A 383 1.35 18.46 -28.74
C VAL A 383 0.15 19.15 -28.06
N GLY A 384 -1.06 18.79 -28.48
CA GLY A 384 -2.32 19.35 -27.95
C GLY A 384 -3.15 18.29 -27.20
N PRO A 385 -4.42 18.61 -26.85
CA PRO A 385 -5.30 17.70 -26.13
C PRO A 385 -5.57 16.40 -26.90
N SER A 386 -5.88 15.33 -26.16
CA SER A 386 -6.18 14.00 -26.69
C SER A 386 -5.11 13.52 -27.68
N THR A 387 -3.85 13.53 -27.23
CA THR A 387 -2.71 12.98 -27.99
C THR A 387 -1.72 12.35 -27.01
N PRO A 388 -1.33 11.06 -27.20
CA PRO A 388 -0.26 10.44 -26.44
C PRO A 388 1.11 10.91 -26.94
N VAL A 389 2.06 11.09 -26.04
CA VAL A 389 3.41 11.56 -26.36
C VAL A 389 4.45 11.02 -25.39
N GLU A 390 5.53 10.44 -25.91
CA GLU A 390 6.70 10.05 -25.12
C GLU A 390 7.61 11.28 -24.90
N ILE A 391 7.93 11.57 -23.64
CA ILE A 391 8.67 12.78 -23.24
C ILE A 391 10.04 12.44 -22.66
N LEU A 392 11.04 13.27 -22.99
CA LEU A 392 12.42 13.13 -22.53
C LEU A 392 12.86 14.33 -21.69
N GLY A 393 13.57 14.09 -20.58
CA GLY A 393 14.19 15.16 -19.77
C GLY A 393 13.54 15.44 -18.40
N LEU A 394 12.78 14.47 -17.88
CA LEU A 394 12.49 14.39 -16.46
C LEU A 394 13.79 14.10 -15.68
N THR A 395 13.88 14.53 -14.41
CA THR A 395 15.04 14.28 -13.55
C THR A 395 15.08 12.85 -12.99
N ASP A 396 13.93 12.18 -13.00
CA ASP A 396 13.69 10.88 -12.36
C ASP A 396 12.47 10.22 -13.05
N ILE A 397 12.08 9.02 -12.63
CA ILE A 397 10.96 8.26 -13.20
C ILE A 397 9.67 8.58 -12.44
N PRO A 398 8.63 9.19 -13.06
CA PRO A 398 7.33 9.43 -12.40
C PRO A 398 6.55 8.12 -12.23
N GLN A 399 5.55 8.09 -11.35
CA GLN A 399 4.68 6.93 -11.19
C GLN A 399 3.66 6.85 -12.33
N SER A 400 3.28 5.64 -12.74
CA SER A 400 2.20 5.44 -13.73
C SER A 400 0.87 5.83 -13.09
N GLY A 401 0.10 6.71 -13.71
CA GLY A 401 -1.09 7.34 -13.14
C GLY A 401 -0.85 8.65 -12.40
N ASP A 402 0.40 9.14 -12.27
CA ASP A 402 0.66 10.49 -11.79
C ASP A 402 -0.07 11.52 -12.67
N HIS A 403 -0.67 12.53 -12.05
CA HIS A 403 -1.12 13.72 -12.78
C HIS A 403 0.08 14.61 -13.08
N PHE A 404 0.09 15.23 -14.27
CA PHE A 404 1.12 16.17 -14.69
C PHE A 404 0.57 17.53 -15.09
N GLU A 405 1.42 18.55 -14.97
CA GLU A 405 1.12 19.95 -15.27
C GLU A 405 2.34 20.67 -15.87
N VAL A 406 2.11 21.58 -16.83
CA VAL A 406 3.12 22.50 -17.37
C VAL A 406 3.22 23.75 -16.50
N VAL A 407 4.39 23.98 -15.92
CA VAL A 407 4.64 25.10 -15.01
C VAL A 407 5.46 26.22 -15.67
N LYS A 408 5.18 27.46 -15.29
CA LYS A 408 5.75 28.67 -15.93
C LYS A 408 7.26 28.86 -15.70
N SER A 409 7.89 28.18 -14.73
CA SER A 409 9.32 28.31 -14.44
C SER A 409 9.91 27.14 -13.64
N ASP A 410 11.22 26.92 -13.82
CA ASP A 410 12.07 26.01 -13.01
C ASP A 410 11.96 26.27 -11.49
N LYS A 411 11.75 27.53 -11.06
CA LYS A 411 11.58 27.84 -9.63
C LYS A 411 10.29 27.21 -9.09
N LYS A 412 9.13 27.50 -9.71
CA LYS A 412 7.83 26.96 -9.25
C LYS A 412 7.76 25.44 -9.42
N MET A 413 8.43 24.88 -10.45
CA MET A 413 8.65 23.43 -10.60
C MET A 413 9.29 22.82 -9.35
N LYS A 414 10.43 23.38 -8.90
CA LYS A 414 11.16 22.90 -7.72
C LYS A 414 10.41 23.13 -6.41
N GLU A 415 9.65 24.22 -6.33
CA GLU A 415 8.77 24.57 -5.20
C GLU A 415 7.72 23.46 -4.99
N ILE A 416 6.90 23.19 -6.00
CA ILE A 416 5.85 22.15 -5.99
C ILE A 416 6.45 20.75 -5.76
N MET A 417 7.58 20.42 -6.42
CA MET A 417 8.27 19.15 -6.20
C MET A 417 8.76 18.98 -4.76
N THR A 418 9.20 20.05 -4.10
CA THR A 418 9.71 19.98 -2.71
C THR A 418 8.57 19.82 -1.71
N GLU A 419 7.48 20.55 -1.92
CA GLU A 419 6.23 20.47 -1.17
C GLU A 419 5.63 19.07 -1.24
N ARG A 420 5.35 18.54 -2.45
CA ARG A 420 4.82 17.18 -2.63
C ARG A 420 5.76 16.11 -2.05
N LYS A 421 7.09 16.28 -2.16
CA LYS A 421 8.09 15.39 -1.52
C LYS A 421 8.19 15.52 -0.01
N ASN A 422 7.58 16.51 0.62
CA ASN A 422 7.49 16.60 2.07
C ASN A 422 6.19 15.97 2.56
N ASN A 423 5.07 16.24 1.89
CA ASN A 423 3.78 15.60 2.18
C ASN A 423 3.90 14.06 2.06
N GLU A 424 4.48 13.55 0.96
CA GLU A 424 4.67 12.10 0.76
C GLU A 424 5.54 11.45 1.86
N LYS A 425 6.46 12.20 2.50
CA LYS A 425 7.25 11.70 3.64
C LYS A 425 6.42 11.65 4.92
N ILE A 426 5.53 12.61 5.14
CA ILE A 426 4.60 12.66 6.28
C ILE A 426 3.63 11.48 6.15
N ASP A 427 2.99 11.32 4.99
CA ASP A 427 2.08 10.20 4.69
C ASP A 427 2.76 8.84 4.94
N ARG A 428 3.98 8.66 4.42
CA ARG A 428 4.79 7.45 4.64
C ARG A 428 5.14 7.24 6.12
N PHE A 429 5.44 8.30 6.88
CA PHE A 429 5.79 8.23 8.29
C PHE A 429 4.57 7.84 9.16
N GLU A 430 3.41 8.43 8.90
CA GLU A 430 2.15 8.09 9.58
C GLU A 430 1.73 6.64 9.26
N ALA A 431 1.80 6.23 7.99
CA ALA A 431 1.55 4.85 7.56
C ALA A 431 2.52 3.85 8.21
N MET A 432 3.80 4.22 8.40
CA MET A 432 4.76 3.41 9.14
C MET A 432 4.41 3.29 10.63
N GLY A 433 3.95 4.37 11.28
CA GLY A 433 3.47 4.35 12.67
C GLY A 433 2.29 3.38 12.86
N ALA A 434 1.27 3.48 12.01
CA ALA A 434 0.12 2.56 12.01
C ALA A 434 0.54 1.09 11.73
N THR A 435 1.56 0.88 10.90
CA THR A 435 2.07 -0.45 10.55
C THR A 435 2.92 -1.07 11.67
N GLN A 436 3.73 -0.26 12.40
CA GLN A 436 4.53 -0.74 13.52
C GLN A 436 3.65 -1.28 14.65
N VAL A 437 2.59 -0.55 15.03
CA VAL A 437 1.63 -0.99 16.06
C VAL A 437 0.98 -2.33 15.68
N LYS A 438 0.55 -2.50 14.43
CA LYS A 438 0.04 -3.80 13.93
C LYS A 438 1.09 -4.91 14.01
N ARG A 439 2.35 -4.63 13.69
CA ARG A 439 3.42 -5.63 13.67
C ARG A 439 3.84 -6.07 15.07
N GLU A 440 3.94 -5.16 16.03
CA GLU A 440 4.23 -5.53 17.43
C GLU A 440 3.11 -6.39 18.03
N MET A 441 1.85 -6.10 17.69
CA MET A 441 0.70 -6.91 18.13
C MET A 441 0.70 -8.32 17.53
N LEU A 442 1.18 -8.48 16.28
CA LEU A 442 1.29 -9.79 15.61
C LEU A 442 2.50 -10.61 16.09
N LEU A 443 3.61 -9.95 16.43
CA LEU A 443 4.82 -10.62 16.94
C LEU A 443 4.60 -11.28 18.32
N GLN A 444 3.58 -10.85 19.08
CA GLN A 444 3.19 -11.49 20.34
C GLN A 444 2.48 -12.85 20.15
N THR A 445 2.03 -13.20 18.94
CA THR A 445 1.22 -14.42 18.71
C THR A 445 2.04 -15.71 18.47
N GLY A 446 3.36 -15.59 18.26
CA GLY A 446 4.36 -16.65 18.45
C GLY A 446 4.05 -18.05 17.86
N GLN A 447 4.06 -18.21 16.54
CA GLN A 447 3.90 -19.52 15.88
C GLN A 447 5.01 -19.83 14.87
N GLY A 448 5.90 -20.78 15.24
CA GLY A 448 6.82 -21.46 14.33
C GLY A 448 8.07 -20.68 13.89
N GLU A 449 9.01 -21.40 13.26
CA GLU A 449 10.07 -20.80 12.45
C GLU A 449 9.51 -20.48 11.05
N THR A 450 9.13 -19.23 10.83
CA THR A 450 8.71 -18.71 9.52
C THR A 450 9.92 -18.35 8.66
N LYS A 451 9.95 -18.76 7.39
CA LYS A 451 11.08 -18.48 6.48
C LYS A 451 10.73 -17.32 5.54
N ASP A 452 11.55 -16.26 5.53
CA ASP A 452 11.44 -15.16 4.57
C ASP A 452 12.08 -15.57 3.22
N LEU A 453 11.32 -15.53 2.12
CA LEU A 453 11.87 -15.54 0.76
C LEU A 453 12.11 -14.09 0.32
N ASN A 454 13.34 -13.61 0.50
CA ASN A 454 13.76 -12.28 0.07
C ASN A 454 13.88 -12.23 -1.47
N ILE A 455 13.23 -11.25 -2.11
CA ILE A 455 13.25 -11.02 -3.56
C ILE A 455 13.63 -9.56 -3.85
N ILE A 456 14.49 -9.35 -4.86
CA ILE A 456 14.71 -8.05 -5.49
C ILE A 456 14.08 -8.09 -6.88
N ILE A 457 13.21 -7.13 -7.19
CA ILE A 457 12.47 -7.07 -8.46
C ILE A 457 13.08 -5.96 -9.34
N LYS A 458 13.37 -6.29 -10.59
CA LYS A 458 13.82 -5.34 -11.63
C LYS A 458 12.91 -5.45 -12.84
N ALA A 459 12.21 -4.39 -13.21
CA ALA A 459 11.21 -4.41 -14.28
C ALA A 459 11.43 -3.33 -15.33
N GLY A 460 11.08 -3.62 -16.60
CA GLY A 460 11.33 -2.70 -17.71
C GLY A 460 10.54 -1.40 -17.63
N THR A 461 9.33 -1.45 -17.09
CA THR A 461 8.44 -0.29 -16.88
C THR A 461 7.93 -0.23 -15.45
N ASN A 462 7.56 0.96 -15.00
CA ASN A 462 7.00 1.23 -13.67
C ASN A 462 5.73 0.41 -13.41
N GLY A 463 4.79 0.38 -14.36
CA GLY A 463 3.54 -0.38 -14.22
C GLY A 463 3.75 -1.89 -14.15
N ALA A 464 4.73 -2.44 -14.88
CA ALA A 464 5.09 -3.85 -14.76
C ALA A 464 5.72 -4.17 -13.38
N ALA A 465 6.54 -3.26 -12.85
CA ALA A 465 7.12 -3.35 -11.51
C ALA A 465 6.02 -3.45 -10.42
N GLU A 466 4.98 -2.62 -10.55
CA GLU A 466 3.80 -2.61 -9.68
C GLU A 466 3.00 -3.93 -9.78
N ALA A 467 2.67 -4.37 -11.00
CA ALA A 467 1.88 -5.58 -11.23
C ALA A 467 2.55 -6.86 -10.70
N VAL A 468 3.86 -7.02 -10.93
CA VAL A 468 4.66 -8.12 -10.36
C VAL A 468 4.70 -8.04 -8.83
N THR A 469 4.89 -6.84 -8.26
CA THR A 469 4.89 -6.64 -6.81
C THR A 469 3.52 -6.94 -6.16
N SER A 470 2.43 -6.59 -6.83
CA SER A 470 1.06 -6.89 -6.39
C SER A 470 0.80 -8.40 -6.41
N SER A 471 1.12 -9.06 -7.52
CA SER A 471 0.89 -10.50 -7.71
C SER A 471 1.71 -11.35 -6.73
N LEU A 472 2.97 -11.00 -6.49
CA LEU A 472 3.81 -11.68 -5.51
C LEU A 472 3.33 -11.53 -4.05
N ARG A 473 2.50 -10.52 -3.75
CA ARG A 473 1.84 -10.37 -2.43
C ARG A 473 0.55 -11.18 -2.31
N GLN A 474 0.00 -11.69 -3.41
CA GLN A 474 -1.18 -12.57 -3.43
C GLN A 474 -0.81 -14.05 -3.24
N LEU A 475 0.48 -14.40 -3.26
CA LEU A 475 0.99 -15.74 -2.97
C LEU A 475 0.90 -16.04 -1.47
N GLU A 476 -0.27 -16.50 -1.01
CA GLU A 476 -0.48 -16.93 0.37
C GLU A 476 0.25 -18.25 0.69
N SER A 477 1.03 -18.27 1.78
CA SER A 477 1.52 -19.50 2.40
C SER A 477 1.63 -19.36 3.91
N LYS A 478 1.52 -20.49 4.61
CA LYS A 478 1.51 -20.56 6.09
C LYS A 478 2.92 -20.59 6.71
N GLN A 479 3.96 -20.86 5.91
CA GLN A 479 5.32 -21.15 6.40
C GLN A 479 6.41 -20.32 5.71
N ILE A 480 6.14 -19.77 4.52
CA ILE A 480 7.08 -18.93 3.77
C ILE A 480 6.42 -17.60 3.43
N PHE A 481 7.08 -16.48 3.73
CA PHE A 481 6.63 -15.14 3.36
C PHE A 481 7.48 -14.56 2.24
N VAL A 482 6.84 -14.19 1.12
CA VAL A 482 7.51 -13.50 0.01
C VAL A 482 7.73 -12.03 0.39
N LYS A 483 8.99 -11.60 0.33
CA LYS A 483 9.41 -10.29 0.84
C LYS A 483 10.23 -9.54 -0.20
N VAL A 484 9.60 -8.55 -0.80
CA VAL A 484 10.26 -7.63 -1.75
C VAL A 484 11.18 -6.70 -0.95
N VAL A 485 12.49 -6.94 -1.05
CA VAL A 485 13.56 -6.16 -0.39
C VAL A 485 13.81 -4.86 -1.14
N HIS A 486 13.80 -4.91 -2.47
CA HIS A 486 13.97 -3.76 -3.35
C HIS A 486 13.16 -3.92 -4.63
N LEU A 487 12.68 -2.80 -5.16
CA LEU A 487 11.97 -2.69 -6.43
C LEU A 487 12.67 -1.59 -7.24
N GLY A 488 13.20 -1.95 -8.40
CA GLY A 488 13.88 -1.03 -9.32
C GLY A 488 13.36 -1.13 -10.75
N ILE A 489 13.52 -0.05 -11.51
CA ILE A 489 13.10 0.04 -12.92
C ILE A 489 14.34 0.04 -13.81
N GLY A 490 14.26 -0.64 -14.95
CA GLY A 490 15.37 -0.84 -15.89
C GLY A 490 16.26 -2.05 -15.55
N ASP A 491 17.31 -2.22 -16.35
CA ASP A 491 18.20 -3.37 -16.35
C ASP A 491 18.89 -3.68 -15.00
N ILE A 492 19.29 -4.94 -14.83
CA ILE A 492 19.95 -5.46 -13.63
C ILE A 492 21.43 -5.05 -13.64
N THR A 493 21.84 -4.36 -12.58
CA THR A 493 23.17 -3.77 -12.38
C THR A 493 23.98 -4.50 -11.32
N GLU A 494 25.29 -4.23 -11.27
CA GLU A 494 26.20 -4.72 -10.25
C GLU A 494 25.76 -4.36 -8.82
N ALA A 495 25.14 -3.18 -8.63
CA ALA A 495 24.62 -2.75 -7.34
C ALA A 495 23.42 -3.59 -6.86
N ASP A 496 22.56 -4.04 -7.78
CA ASP A 496 21.44 -4.94 -7.46
C ASP A 496 21.95 -6.31 -6.98
N VAL A 497 23.04 -6.80 -7.60
CA VAL A 497 23.70 -8.06 -7.23
C VAL A 497 24.37 -7.98 -5.86
N MET A 498 25.07 -6.89 -5.57
CA MET A 498 25.66 -6.67 -4.23
C MET A 498 24.59 -6.56 -3.15
N LEU A 499 23.44 -5.91 -3.44
CA LEU A 499 22.30 -5.85 -2.52
C LEU A 499 21.65 -7.23 -2.32
N ALA A 500 21.58 -8.05 -3.37
CA ALA A 500 21.06 -9.42 -3.29
C ALA A 500 21.94 -10.33 -2.43
N SER A 501 23.27 -10.30 -2.63
CA SER A 501 24.24 -11.01 -1.79
C SER A 501 24.10 -10.60 -0.31
N ALA A 502 24.13 -9.29 -0.03
CA ALA A 502 24.03 -8.76 1.33
C ALA A 502 22.68 -9.01 2.04
N SER A 503 21.61 -9.35 1.30
CA SER A 503 20.28 -9.64 1.85
C SER A 503 19.84 -11.10 1.70
N ASN A 504 20.70 -11.97 1.15
CA ASN A 504 20.36 -13.35 0.76
C ASN A 504 19.05 -13.39 -0.05
N ALA A 505 18.95 -12.55 -1.08
CA ALA A 505 17.79 -12.42 -1.94
C ALA A 505 18.04 -13.00 -3.34
N ILE A 506 16.98 -13.47 -3.99
CA ILE A 506 16.99 -13.78 -5.42
C ILE A 506 16.64 -12.53 -6.24
N ILE A 507 17.23 -12.36 -7.42
CA ILE A 507 16.88 -11.28 -8.34
C ILE A 507 15.89 -11.80 -9.38
N VAL A 508 14.77 -11.10 -9.51
CA VAL A 508 13.70 -11.36 -10.48
C VAL A 508 13.66 -10.21 -11.48
N GLY A 509 14.16 -10.47 -12.69
CA GLY A 509 14.04 -9.59 -13.85
C GLY A 509 12.73 -9.81 -14.61
N PHE A 510 12.04 -8.74 -14.96
CA PHE A 510 10.80 -8.77 -15.73
C PHE A 510 10.84 -7.80 -16.92
N GLY A 511 10.98 -8.34 -18.14
CA GLY A 511 11.19 -7.52 -19.35
C GLY A 511 12.49 -6.69 -19.32
N VAL A 512 13.55 -7.22 -18.68
CA VAL A 512 14.85 -6.56 -18.49
C VAL A 512 16.01 -7.49 -18.79
N LYS A 513 17.17 -6.90 -19.07
CA LYS A 513 18.45 -7.58 -19.25
C LYS A 513 19.35 -7.33 -18.05
N GLU A 514 20.37 -8.16 -17.92
CA GLU A 514 21.50 -7.95 -17.01
C GLU A 514 22.70 -7.36 -17.75
N ASP A 515 23.42 -6.43 -17.12
CA ASP A 515 24.70 -5.98 -17.64
C ASP A 515 25.79 -7.06 -17.44
N GLN A 516 26.79 -7.09 -18.33
CA GLN A 516 27.85 -8.11 -18.29
C GLN A 516 28.62 -8.12 -16.95
N ASN A 517 28.77 -6.97 -16.31
CA ASN A 517 29.32 -6.87 -14.96
C ASN A 517 28.41 -7.55 -13.92
N ALA A 518 27.09 -7.32 -13.97
CA ALA A 518 26.13 -7.92 -13.06
C ALA A 518 26.15 -9.45 -13.19
N LEU A 519 26.17 -9.98 -14.42
CA LEU A 519 26.28 -11.42 -14.68
C LEU A 519 27.59 -12.02 -14.14
N ARG A 520 28.72 -11.32 -14.28
CA ARG A 520 30.01 -11.77 -13.74
C ARG A 520 29.98 -11.81 -12.21
N VAL A 521 29.56 -10.72 -11.58
CA VAL A 521 29.51 -10.61 -10.11
C VAL A 521 28.48 -11.58 -9.52
N SER A 522 27.36 -11.87 -10.20
CA SER A 522 26.40 -12.86 -9.71
C SER A 522 26.96 -14.29 -9.70
N GLN A 523 27.89 -14.61 -10.60
CA GLN A 523 28.59 -15.90 -10.62
C GLN A 523 29.71 -15.98 -9.55
N GLU A 524 30.32 -14.85 -9.21
CA GLU A 524 31.35 -14.74 -8.16
C GLU A 524 30.73 -14.77 -6.75
N GLU A 525 29.60 -14.07 -6.54
CA GLU A 525 28.85 -14.00 -5.28
C GLU A 525 27.83 -15.15 -5.08
N GLY A 526 27.54 -15.93 -6.13
CA GLY A 526 26.54 -17.02 -6.08
C GLY A 526 25.07 -16.56 -6.09
N VAL A 527 24.80 -15.31 -6.47
CA VAL A 527 23.45 -14.71 -6.50
C VAL A 527 22.63 -15.30 -7.66
N LEU A 528 21.44 -15.83 -7.34
CA LEU A 528 20.53 -16.36 -8.35
C LEU A 528 19.72 -15.23 -9.03
N ILE A 529 20.01 -14.99 -10.31
CA ILE A 529 19.21 -14.14 -11.20
C ILE A 529 18.26 -15.03 -12.01
N ARG A 530 16.96 -14.75 -11.98
CA ARG A 530 15.96 -15.30 -12.90
C ARG A 530 15.30 -14.17 -13.69
N LYS A 531 14.95 -14.42 -14.95
CA LYS A 531 14.42 -13.42 -15.88
C LYS A 531 13.20 -13.97 -16.62
N TYR A 532 12.17 -13.15 -16.76
CA TYR A 532 10.91 -13.56 -17.37
C TYR A 532 10.38 -12.46 -18.30
N GLU A 533 9.73 -12.87 -19.38
CA GLU A 533 8.98 -12.00 -20.31
C GLU A 533 7.46 -12.19 -20.17
N ILE A 534 7.02 -13.06 -19.25
CA ILE A 534 5.62 -13.45 -19.03
C ILE A 534 5.38 -13.65 -17.53
N ILE A 535 4.41 -12.94 -16.96
CA ILE A 535 4.20 -12.90 -15.50
C ILE A 535 3.75 -14.24 -14.90
N TYR A 536 3.00 -15.06 -15.65
CA TYR A 536 2.62 -16.41 -15.22
C TYR A 536 3.84 -17.31 -14.96
N GLN A 537 4.87 -17.24 -15.80
CA GLN A 537 6.10 -18.04 -15.65
C GLN A 537 6.90 -17.60 -14.42
N LEU A 538 6.90 -16.29 -14.13
CA LEU A 538 7.49 -15.73 -12.92
C LEU A 538 6.79 -16.27 -11.67
N LEU A 539 5.45 -16.23 -11.63
CA LEU A 539 4.67 -16.69 -10.48
C LEU A 539 4.85 -18.20 -10.25
N GLU A 540 4.67 -19.03 -11.29
CA GLU A 540 4.79 -20.49 -11.21
C GLU A 540 6.20 -20.94 -10.74
N ASP A 541 7.26 -20.24 -11.17
CA ASP A 541 8.64 -20.58 -10.80
C ASP A 541 9.05 -20.03 -9.41
N ILE A 542 8.39 -18.96 -8.93
CA ILE A 542 8.47 -18.54 -7.53
C ILE A 542 7.71 -19.50 -6.61
N GLU A 543 6.51 -19.97 -6.98
CA GLU A 543 5.77 -21.00 -6.24
C GLU A 543 6.59 -22.29 -6.10
N LYS A 544 7.20 -22.77 -7.20
CA LYS A 544 8.14 -23.91 -7.18
C LYS A 544 9.36 -23.66 -6.27
N THR A 545 9.86 -22.43 -6.24
CA THR A 545 10.98 -22.05 -5.36
C THR A 545 10.55 -22.02 -3.88
N MET A 546 9.34 -21.58 -3.58
CA MET A 546 8.76 -21.69 -2.24
C MET A 546 8.57 -23.16 -1.83
N LEU A 547 7.99 -24.00 -2.70
CA LEU A 547 7.86 -25.45 -2.46
C LEU A 547 9.23 -26.11 -2.16
N GLY A 548 10.29 -25.73 -2.87
CA GLY A 548 11.65 -26.23 -2.65
C GLY A 548 12.34 -25.74 -1.36
N LEU A 549 11.76 -24.77 -0.64
CA LEU A 549 12.23 -24.28 0.66
C LEU A 549 11.44 -24.85 1.85
N LEU A 550 10.33 -25.55 1.58
CA LEU A 550 9.56 -26.29 2.58
C LEU A 550 10.27 -27.60 2.92
N GLU A 551 10.23 -27.96 4.21
CA GLU A 551 10.64 -29.30 4.63
C GLU A 551 9.55 -30.33 4.28
N PRO A 552 9.93 -31.57 3.91
CA PRO A 552 8.99 -32.61 3.52
C PRO A 552 8.14 -33.08 4.71
N GLU A 553 6.91 -33.52 4.44
CA GLU A 553 6.03 -34.03 5.49
C GLU A 553 6.30 -35.51 5.77
N TYR A 554 6.28 -35.89 7.05
CA TYR A 554 6.47 -37.26 7.47
C TYR A 554 5.15 -37.88 7.92
N LYS A 555 4.62 -38.82 7.14
CA LYS A 555 3.41 -39.56 7.51
C LYS A 555 3.79 -40.83 8.26
N GLU A 556 3.13 -41.09 9.39
CA GLU A 556 3.18 -42.41 10.04
C GLU A 556 2.38 -43.40 9.18
N ILE A 557 3.06 -44.38 8.58
CA ILE A 557 2.46 -45.52 7.90
C ILE A 557 2.70 -46.81 8.69
N GLU A 558 1.73 -47.71 8.67
CA GLU A 558 1.78 -48.98 9.39
C GLU A 558 2.50 -50.05 8.55
N VAL A 559 3.54 -50.67 9.13
CA VAL A 559 4.45 -51.61 8.45
C VAL A 559 4.11 -53.06 8.77
N GLY A 560 3.47 -53.30 9.91
CA GLY A 560 3.01 -54.63 10.31
C GLY A 560 2.36 -54.65 11.69
N THR A 561 1.59 -55.70 11.93
CA THR A 561 0.79 -55.93 13.13
C THR A 561 1.20 -57.24 13.80
N ALA A 562 1.26 -57.26 15.13
CA ALA A 562 1.48 -58.48 15.89
C ALA A 562 0.62 -58.54 17.15
N GLU A 563 0.06 -59.72 17.41
CA GLU A 563 -0.76 -60.04 18.59
C GLU A 563 0.16 -60.60 19.70
N VAL A 564 0.08 -60.06 20.91
CA VAL A 564 0.77 -60.61 22.09
C VAL A 564 0.00 -61.83 22.59
N ARG A 565 0.59 -63.02 22.45
CA ARG A 565 -0.02 -64.30 22.88
C ARG A 565 0.47 -64.80 24.22
N GLN A 566 1.69 -64.44 24.61
CA GLN A 566 2.26 -64.83 25.90
C GLN A 566 3.26 -63.78 26.39
N VAL A 567 3.29 -63.49 27.70
CA VAL A 567 4.26 -62.54 28.28
C VAL A 567 5.31 -63.26 29.13
N PHE A 568 6.58 -63.15 28.73
CA PHE A 568 7.72 -63.80 29.40
C PHE A 568 8.51 -62.80 30.24
N THR A 569 8.67 -63.06 31.53
CA THR A 569 9.55 -62.26 32.41
C THR A 569 10.98 -62.78 32.34
N VAL A 570 11.94 -61.90 32.02
CA VAL A 570 13.37 -62.21 31.92
C VAL A 570 14.15 -61.35 32.93
N GLY A 571 14.90 -62.01 33.81
CA GLY A 571 15.54 -61.34 34.95
C GLY A 571 14.52 -60.95 36.03
N LYS A 572 14.72 -59.80 36.68
CA LYS A 572 13.84 -59.32 37.77
C LYS A 572 12.77 -58.30 37.35
N THR A 573 12.92 -57.66 36.18
CA THR A 573 12.14 -56.47 35.82
C THR A 573 11.80 -56.31 34.33
N SER A 574 12.37 -57.11 33.43
CA SER A 574 12.09 -57.01 32.00
C SER A 574 11.02 -58.01 31.57
N LYS A 575 9.98 -57.55 30.87
CA LYS A 575 9.04 -58.40 30.14
C LYS A 575 9.39 -58.43 28.65
N ILE A 576 9.22 -59.60 28.04
CA ILE A 576 9.30 -59.82 26.59
C ILE A 576 7.94 -60.35 26.14
N ALA A 577 7.35 -59.70 25.14
CA ALA A 577 6.12 -60.13 24.53
C ALA A 577 6.41 -61.24 23.51
N GLY A 578 5.87 -62.43 23.73
CA GLY A 578 5.77 -63.49 22.74
C GLY A 578 4.62 -63.17 21.79
N CYS A 579 4.95 -62.73 20.58
CA CYS A 579 4.00 -62.21 19.62
C CYS A 579 3.90 -63.09 18.38
N TYR A 580 2.71 -63.12 17.77
CA TYR A 580 2.48 -63.69 16.45
C TYR A 580 2.22 -62.54 15.45
N VAL A 581 3.01 -62.47 14.37
CA VAL A 581 2.84 -61.41 13.36
C VAL A 581 1.64 -61.74 12.48
N LEU A 582 0.61 -60.89 12.54
CA LEU A 582 -0.64 -61.05 11.78
C LEU A 582 -0.44 -60.60 10.33
N GLU A 583 -0.03 -59.34 10.13
CA GLU A 583 0.11 -58.71 8.81
C GLU A 583 1.43 -57.93 8.68
N GLY A 584 1.88 -57.73 7.45
CA GLY A 584 3.10 -56.96 7.16
C GLY A 584 4.38 -57.57 7.75
N LYS A 585 5.23 -56.74 8.35
CA LYS A 585 6.43 -57.18 9.09
C LYS A 585 6.80 -56.29 10.27
N ILE A 586 7.34 -56.92 11.30
CA ILE A 586 7.90 -56.27 12.50
C ILE A 586 9.39 -56.02 12.27
N ILE A 587 9.87 -54.80 12.50
CA ILE A 587 11.27 -54.40 12.26
C ILE A 587 11.87 -53.86 13.57
N ARG A 588 13.08 -54.30 13.93
CA ARG A 588 13.78 -53.83 15.12
C ARG A 588 14.19 -52.37 14.98
N ASN A 589 14.28 -51.64 16.09
CA ASN A 589 14.61 -50.21 16.14
C ASN A 589 13.59 -49.28 15.41
N LYS A 590 12.42 -49.78 15.00
CA LYS A 590 11.29 -48.93 14.57
C LYS A 590 10.40 -48.54 15.75
N GLU A 591 9.66 -47.46 15.56
CA GLU A 591 8.65 -46.98 16.49
C GLU A 591 7.38 -47.84 16.35
N ALA A 592 6.72 -48.16 17.45
CA ALA A 592 5.51 -48.95 17.47
C ALA A 592 4.56 -48.50 18.58
N LYS A 593 3.26 -48.69 18.33
CA LYS A 593 2.17 -48.40 19.26
C LYS A 593 1.62 -49.73 19.78
N VAL A 594 1.32 -49.78 21.09
CA VAL A 594 0.67 -50.92 21.74
C VAL A 594 -0.77 -50.53 22.06
N PHE A 595 -1.72 -51.38 21.71
CA PHE A 595 -3.15 -51.17 21.90
C PHE A 595 -3.76 -52.27 22.78
N ARG A 596 -4.59 -51.88 23.75
CA ARG A 596 -5.38 -52.78 24.60
C ARG A 596 -6.84 -52.38 24.52
N ASN A 597 -7.71 -53.27 24.04
CA ASN A 597 -9.13 -52.98 23.76
C ASN A 597 -9.30 -51.68 22.94
N ASP A 598 -8.64 -51.61 21.78
CA ASP A 598 -8.60 -50.49 20.83
C ASP A 598 -8.10 -49.13 21.36
N LYS A 599 -7.52 -49.09 22.57
CA LYS A 599 -6.90 -47.88 23.14
C LYS A 599 -5.38 -47.97 23.10
N GLU A 600 -4.73 -46.93 22.58
CA GLU A 600 -3.26 -46.79 22.60
C GLU A 600 -2.79 -46.65 24.06
N ILE A 601 -2.04 -47.63 24.57
CA ILE A 601 -1.49 -47.64 25.93
C ILE A 601 -0.02 -47.21 25.99
N PHE A 602 0.71 -47.34 24.87
CA PHE A 602 2.12 -46.97 24.78
C PHE A 602 2.55 -46.71 23.33
N LYS A 603 3.47 -45.74 23.15
CA LYS A 603 4.19 -45.47 21.90
C LYS A 603 5.69 -45.42 22.20
N GLY A 604 6.49 -46.20 21.49
CA GLY A 604 7.94 -46.24 21.72
C GLY A 604 8.70 -47.15 20.76
N ILE A 605 10.01 -47.25 20.95
CA ILE A 605 10.91 -47.97 20.03
C ILE A 605 11.05 -49.43 20.45
N ILE A 606 10.99 -50.35 19.48
CA ILE A 606 11.33 -51.77 19.66
C ILE A 606 12.84 -51.90 19.90
N ASN A 607 13.21 -52.22 21.14
CA ASN A 607 14.58 -52.33 21.63
C ASN A 607 15.21 -53.67 21.21
N GLN A 608 14.52 -54.79 21.47
CA GLN A 608 14.95 -56.11 21.00
C GLN A 608 13.83 -56.82 20.25
N LEU A 609 14.22 -57.48 19.16
CA LEU A 609 13.39 -58.36 18.34
C LEU A 609 14.16 -59.66 18.19
N LYS A 610 13.57 -60.78 18.61
CA LYS A 610 14.20 -62.10 18.61
C LYS A 610 13.28 -63.14 18.00
N ARG A 611 13.88 -64.16 17.38
CA ARG A 611 13.17 -65.36 16.94
C ARG A 611 13.86 -66.58 17.56
N PHE A 612 13.12 -67.30 18.40
CA PHE A 612 13.66 -68.33 19.31
C PHE A 612 14.80 -67.80 20.20
N LYS A 613 16.06 -68.01 19.80
CA LYS A 613 17.26 -67.55 20.55
C LYS A 613 18.02 -66.43 19.85
N ASP A 614 17.75 -66.19 18.58
CA ASP A 614 18.57 -65.36 17.70
C ASP A 614 17.96 -63.96 17.53
N ASP A 615 18.82 -62.93 17.55
CA ASP A 615 18.42 -61.54 17.30
C ASP A 615 18.04 -61.33 15.82
N ALA A 616 16.78 -60.95 15.59
CA ALA A 616 16.24 -60.70 14.25
C ALA A 616 16.26 -59.21 13.90
N LYS A 617 16.53 -58.90 12.63
CA LYS A 617 16.39 -57.52 12.09
C LYS A 617 14.92 -57.22 11.76
N GLU A 618 14.24 -58.18 11.16
CA GLU A 618 12.81 -58.14 10.84
C GLU A 618 12.18 -59.54 10.93
N VAL A 619 10.87 -59.59 11.13
CA VAL A 619 10.05 -60.82 11.15
C VAL A 619 8.76 -60.56 10.39
N ASN A 620 8.44 -61.41 9.41
CA ASN A 620 7.29 -61.27 8.53
C ASN A 620 6.03 -61.92 9.13
N ALA A 621 4.86 -61.56 8.60
CA ALA A 621 3.57 -62.19 8.87
C ALA A 621 3.61 -63.73 8.82
N GLY A 622 2.83 -64.37 9.70
CA GLY A 622 2.78 -65.83 9.83
C GLY A 622 3.88 -66.45 10.71
N TYR A 623 4.76 -65.64 11.30
CA TYR A 623 5.82 -66.11 12.20
C TYR A 623 5.70 -65.55 13.62
N GLU A 624 6.27 -66.29 14.57
CA GLU A 624 6.38 -65.89 15.98
C GLU A 624 7.70 -65.15 16.26
N CYS A 625 7.65 -64.16 17.15
CA CYS A 625 8.81 -63.39 17.61
C CYS A 625 8.66 -62.91 19.06
N GLY A 626 9.80 -62.80 19.76
CA GLY A 626 9.89 -62.08 21.03
C GLY A 626 10.18 -60.59 20.78
N ILE A 627 9.32 -59.70 21.27
CA ILE A 627 9.45 -58.24 21.18
C ILE A 627 9.70 -57.67 22.59
N SER A 628 10.64 -56.73 22.73
CA SER A 628 10.74 -55.88 23.92
C SER A 628 10.95 -54.41 23.55
N PHE A 629 10.45 -53.53 24.42
CA PHE A 629 10.49 -52.07 24.26
C PHE A 629 11.56 -51.45 25.17
N ASP A 630 12.00 -50.24 24.87
CA ASP A 630 12.80 -49.47 25.83
C ASP A 630 11.90 -48.90 26.94
N LYS A 631 12.30 -49.09 28.20
CA LYS A 631 11.65 -48.64 29.45
C LYS A 631 10.19 -49.04 29.70
N PHE A 632 9.49 -49.68 28.75
CA PHE A 632 8.11 -50.14 28.91
C PHE A 632 8.01 -51.65 29.21
N ASN A 633 7.19 -51.99 30.21
CA ASN A 633 6.97 -53.37 30.66
C ASN A 633 5.47 -53.68 30.91
N ASP A 634 4.53 -52.76 30.71
CA ASP A 634 3.12 -53.01 31.01
C ASP A 634 2.39 -53.70 29.84
N ILE A 635 2.89 -54.88 29.47
CA ILE A 635 2.35 -55.71 28.38
C ILE A 635 1.52 -56.85 28.99
N GLU A 636 0.35 -57.11 28.41
CA GLU A 636 -0.58 -58.18 28.75
C GLU A 636 -0.87 -59.07 27.52
N GLU A 637 -1.50 -60.23 27.73
CA GLU A 637 -1.90 -61.14 26.66
C GLU A 637 -3.18 -60.63 26.00
N GLY A 638 -3.21 -60.58 24.67
CA GLY A 638 -4.25 -59.92 23.88
C GLY A 638 -3.93 -58.46 23.45
N ASP A 639 -2.78 -57.90 23.86
CA ASP A 639 -2.31 -56.61 23.35
C ASP A 639 -1.97 -56.68 21.84
N ILE A 640 -2.31 -55.63 21.08
CA ILE A 640 -1.99 -55.51 19.65
C ILE A 640 -0.85 -54.50 19.47
N ILE A 641 0.24 -54.93 18.85
CA ILE A 641 1.41 -54.09 18.52
C ILE A 641 1.35 -53.71 17.04
N LYS A 642 1.27 -52.40 16.76
CA LYS A 642 1.30 -51.80 15.41
C LYS A 642 2.63 -51.11 15.19
N VAL A 643 3.44 -51.61 14.26
CA VAL A 643 4.76 -51.03 13.92
C VAL A 643 4.60 -49.94 12.87
N LEU A 644 5.28 -48.82 13.09
CA LEU A 644 5.21 -47.64 12.24
C LEU A 644 6.57 -47.38 11.58
N THR A 645 6.52 -46.85 10.36
CA THR A 645 7.62 -46.02 9.85
C THR A 645 7.08 -44.66 9.48
N LYS A 646 7.96 -43.66 9.53
CA LYS A 646 7.77 -42.42 8.81
C LYS A 646 8.10 -42.68 7.35
N GLU A 647 7.22 -42.24 6.46
CA GLU A 647 7.45 -42.14 5.02
C GLU A 647 7.43 -40.66 4.63
N GLU A 648 8.29 -40.29 3.69
CA GLU A 648 8.49 -38.91 3.25
C GLU A 648 7.48 -38.59 2.14
N ILE A 649 6.65 -37.56 2.37
CA ILE A 649 5.68 -37.05 1.41
C ILE A 649 6.17 -35.71 0.88
N ILE A 650 6.38 -35.69 -0.44
CA ILE A 650 6.65 -34.47 -1.20
C ILE A 650 5.37 -33.62 -1.17
N ARG A 651 5.44 -32.40 -0.64
CA ARG A 651 4.33 -31.44 -0.71
C ARG A 651 4.11 -30.99 -2.16
N HIS A 652 2.85 -30.93 -2.56
CA HIS A 652 2.42 -30.41 -3.87
C HIS A 652 1.62 -29.10 -3.77
N SER A 653 1.44 -28.55 -2.55
CA SER A 653 0.75 -27.28 -2.29
C SER A 653 1.52 -26.39 -1.31
N LEU A 654 1.32 -25.07 -1.43
CA LEU A 654 1.83 -24.05 -0.49
C LEU A 654 0.91 -23.82 0.72
N VAL A 655 -0.26 -24.49 0.71
CA VAL A 655 -1.40 -24.37 1.63
C VAL A 655 -1.74 -25.74 2.18
#